data_AF-A0A955X225-F1
#
_entry.id   AF-A0A955X225-F1
#
_cell.length_a   1.000
_cell.length_b   1.000
_cell.length_c   1.000
_cell.angle_alpha   90.00
_cell.angle_beta   90.00
_cell.angle_gamma   90.00
#
_symmetry.space_group_name_H-M   'P 1'
#
loop_
_entity.id
_entity.type
_entity.pdbx_description
1 polymer ?
#
loop_
_entity_poly.entity_id
_entity_poly.type
_entity_poly.pdbx_seq_one_letter_code
_entity_poly.pdbx_strand_id
1 'polypeptide(L)'
;TLIRGDVITPTGILENAHVLVGADGKVACAACDCSADPAFSAAAVMECANGLISPALMNLHDHITFTETPPTPPPNPDERYDHRHDWRRGLDDHTRIPSVGNTGGDHGVSWGELRNLMAGATSINGSGGADGLLRNLDRSGGQQEGLGQAAIYYSTFPLDDSDGTKRTDTCNYGTLDSPTEARFQDAVAYTPHIAEGIELEARNEFLCLAGLETGSVDVITNKTAVIHGIGLLPPDWGVMAADQTSLIWSARTNLSLYGVTADVITARESGVNIALGTDWTASGSMNMLRELRCVDEYNARNLGGYFSDREIVEMATLNAANAVHTADKLGSLTAGREADLTIFNQRQAKGYRAVLQAEPQDVVLVLRSGTPLYGDTDIMSVIPDGQQGCEALDVCQVNKTVCSQRETGSTIAEHEAAINATHYALFFCGEPPTEPSCIPFRTGEFMGVGSATDTDGDGVPNDLDNCPTVFNPIRPLDNGIQADFDDDMVGDACDACPLAEGTSGCAPPDPNDIDGDGTPNLDDNCPNISNPNQEDADFDDIGDACDACPNEANPNGAACSRTIYELKQRTITSGRAAVKDALVTAVAPTGYFLQYAPGDANYDNTLGADYSGIFVFTSAAGTKPAQGDRVDVEGTVGDYFGQVQLSEGTFTVTASGQTLPDPILVSPADVGAATPRGVQLEGVLVEVANVTVTELEPIPGAGDTAPTHEFVVDGVLRVNDFMYLLDPAPLVGEPIAFVRGVLRLANENYKIEPRSAADIGASAELFAFDPAVVYVPVGTNGVPPGGLQVVLTRPAPAALAVTLSSNDPGVTVPAMVTVDQGEIGADIAVNAPALLAGPATLSASYNGNTVTGQVIVYDDATPRAVTSVAVTPATLAVGGAGAGTVRLSVPGASAGTSVRISVEPAGLATATATVVVAAGAIEGTFQVTAGATPGAGYVVARLGTSTASAAIQVVDAGSALMINEIDYDQPGTDAAEFVEIYNRGGTAYDLTGVAVVMVNGNGGAEYGRYPLSGTLAAGGYLVLGNTGVTVPSGVTFITLPANGLQNGAPDGIALVDTASGTVLDALSYEGAITTATIMGISGPVNLVEGTAATAVDPGAGSLARLPNGSDTDNADQDWALSANPTPGAANVP
;
A
#
# COMPACT_ATOMS: atom_id res chain seq x y z
N THR A 1 -41.91 -5.34 -24.96
CA THR A 1 -42.97 -4.30 -25.01
C THR A 1 -42.54 -3.18 -25.93
N LEU A 2 -43.43 -2.66 -26.78
CA LEU A 2 -43.17 -1.49 -27.62
C LEU A 2 -43.85 -0.26 -26.99
N ILE A 3 -43.08 0.75 -26.63
CA ILE A 3 -43.56 2.01 -26.06
C ILE A 3 -43.43 3.09 -27.14
N ARG A 4 -44.49 3.88 -27.35
CA ARG A 4 -44.50 4.98 -28.32
C ARG A 4 -44.72 6.32 -27.62
N GLY A 5 -43.86 7.30 -27.89
CA GLY A 5 -43.90 8.63 -27.28
C GLY A 5 -42.72 9.47 -27.75
N ASP A 6 -42.50 10.62 -27.11
CA ASP A 6 -41.24 11.34 -27.30
C ASP A 6 -40.15 10.62 -26.49
N VAL A 7 -38.95 10.44 -27.05
CA VAL A 7 -37.89 9.62 -26.42
C VAL A 7 -36.64 10.46 -26.23
N ILE A 8 -36.08 10.50 -25.02
CA ILE A 8 -34.73 11.01 -24.77
C ILE A 8 -33.73 9.94 -25.19
N THR A 9 -32.87 10.28 -26.15
CA THR A 9 -31.70 9.50 -26.57
C THR A 9 -30.42 10.29 -26.25
N PRO A 10 -29.23 9.67 -26.32
CA PRO A 10 -27.96 10.39 -26.15
C PRO A 10 -27.77 11.58 -27.09
N THR A 11 -28.45 11.60 -28.23
CA THR A 11 -28.34 12.68 -29.22
C THR A 11 -29.41 13.76 -29.07
N GLY A 12 -30.35 13.61 -28.14
CA GLY A 12 -31.46 14.55 -27.92
C GLY A 12 -32.83 13.87 -27.92
N ILE A 13 -33.89 14.65 -28.17
CA ILE A 13 -35.27 14.15 -28.14
C ILE A 13 -35.71 13.72 -29.54
N LEU A 14 -36.19 12.49 -29.67
CA LEU A 14 -36.88 11.99 -30.86
C LEU A 14 -38.40 12.09 -30.65
N GLU A 15 -39.06 12.90 -31.48
CA GLU A 15 -40.52 13.06 -31.44
C GLU A 15 -41.26 11.85 -32.03
N ASN A 16 -42.34 11.40 -31.38
CA ASN A 16 -43.16 10.26 -31.83
C ASN A 16 -42.35 9.00 -32.17
N ALA A 17 -41.34 8.72 -31.36
CA ALA A 17 -40.40 7.62 -31.53
C ALA A 17 -40.85 6.36 -30.79
N HIS A 18 -40.03 5.32 -30.92
CA HIS A 18 -40.27 3.98 -30.40
C HIS A 18 -39.17 3.60 -29.41
N VAL A 19 -39.56 2.99 -28.29
CA VAL A 19 -38.67 2.18 -27.44
C VAL A 19 -39.21 0.76 -27.40
N LEU A 20 -38.42 -0.19 -27.89
CA LEU A 20 -38.71 -1.62 -27.84
C LEU A 20 -37.90 -2.25 -26.72
N VAL A 21 -38.60 -2.78 -25.72
CA VAL A 21 -38.03 -3.54 -24.61
C VAL A 21 -38.13 -5.04 -24.91
N GLY A 22 -37.00 -5.73 -24.85
CA GLY A 22 -36.86 -7.17 -25.05
C GLY A 22 -37.46 -8.00 -23.91
N ALA A 23 -37.59 -9.31 -24.14
CA ALA A 23 -38.06 -10.25 -23.10
C ALA A 23 -37.01 -10.53 -22.02
N ASP A 24 -35.75 -10.18 -22.29
CA ASP A 24 -34.61 -10.20 -21.38
C ASP A 24 -34.54 -8.96 -20.48
N GLY A 25 -35.48 -8.02 -20.62
CA GLY A 25 -35.52 -6.80 -19.82
C GLY A 25 -34.63 -5.67 -20.34
N LYS A 26 -34.00 -5.86 -21.50
CA LYS A 26 -33.10 -4.86 -22.11
C LYS A 26 -33.79 -4.02 -23.15
N VAL A 27 -33.23 -2.86 -23.47
CA VAL A 27 -33.63 -2.07 -24.63
C VAL A 27 -33.16 -2.83 -25.87
N ALA A 28 -34.10 -3.24 -26.74
CA ALA A 28 -33.79 -3.85 -28.03
C ALA A 28 -33.60 -2.77 -29.12
N CYS A 29 -34.35 -1.67 -29.02
CA CYS A 29 -34.25 -0.54 -29.94
C CYS A 29 -34.85 0.72 -29.31
N ALA A 30 -34.23 1.89 -29.54
CA ALA A 30 -34.77 3.20 -29.20
C ALA A 30 -34.49 4.15 -30.40
N ALA A 31 -35.51 4.37 -31.24
CA ALA A 31 -35.34 5.09 -32.49
C ALA A 31 -36.68 5.63 -33.01
N CYS A 32 -36.65 6.48 -34.04
CA CYS A 32 -37.86 6.94 -34.74
C CYS A 32 -38.72 5.76 -35.25
N ASP A 33 -38.09 4.66 -35.64
CA ASP A 33 -38.78 3.42 -35.98
C ASP A 33 -37.94 2.19 -35.57
N CYS A 34 -38.59 1.22 -34.93
CA CYS A 34 -38.01 -0.04 -34.49
C CYS A 34 -38.57 -1.23 -35.29
N SER A 35 -39.31 -0.98 -36.38
CA SER A 35 -39.98 -2.03 -37.18
C SER A 35 -39.04 -3.03 -37.85
N ALA A 36 -37.75 -2.71 -37.93
CA ALA A 36 -36.71 -3.61 -38.41
C ALA A 36 -36.37 -4.71 -37.39
N ASP A 37 -36.63 -4.50 -36.10
CA ASP A 37 -36.35 -5.48 -35.06
C ASP A 37 -37.34 -6.68 -35.16
N PRO A 38 -36.87 -7.93 -35.13
CA PRO A 38 -37.72 -9.11 -35.23
C PRO A 38 -38.84 -9.19 -34.18
N ALA A 39 -38.59 -8.69 -32.97
CA ALA A 39 -39.54 -8.70 -31.86
C ALA A 39 -40.64 -7.63 -32.00
N PHE A 40 -40.46 -6.63 -32.87
CA PHE A 40 -41.38 -5.50 -33.03
C PHE A 40 -42.81 -5.93 -33.31
N SER A 41 -43.01 -6.87 -34.26
CA SER A 41 -44.35 -7.29 -34.70
C SER A 41 -45.12 -8.11 -33.64
N ALA A 42 -44.41 -8.70 -32.68
CA ALA A 42 -44.98 -9.51 -31.60
C ALA A 42 -45.13 -8.72 -30.29
N ALA A 43 -44.58 -7.51 -30.21
CA ALA A 43 -44.57 -6.71 -28.99
C ALA A 43 -45.97 -6.18 -28.64
N ALA A 44 -46.32 -6.25 -27.35
CA ALA A 44 -47.45 -5.49 -26.81
C ALA A 44 -47.16 -3.99 -26.94
N VAL A 45 -48.10 -3.23 -27.51
CA VAL A 45 -47.93 -1.80 -27.80
C VAL A 45 -48.53 -0.96 -26.68
N MET A 46 -47.75 -0.02 -26.16
CA MET A 46 -48.14 1.00 -25.21
C MET A 46 -48.06 2.37 -25.90
N GLU A 47 -49.21 3.04 -26.02
CA GLU A 47 -49.32 4.35 -26.66
C GLU A 47 -49.27 5.46 -25.61
N CYS A 48 -48.15 6.17 -25.55
CA CYS A 48 -47.90 7.29 -24.64
C CYS A 48 -47.79 8.60 -25.45
N ALA A 49 -48.82 8.94 -26.22
CA ALA A 49 -48.80 10.10 -27.13
C ALA A 49 -48.57 11.47 -26.48
N ASN A 50 -48.65 11.58 -25.15
CA ASN A 50 -48.26 12.77 -24.38
C ASN A 50 -47.23 12.42 -23.29
N GLY A 51 -46.44 11.37 -23.51
CA GLY A 51 -45.42 10.89 -22.59
C GLY A 51 -44.03 11.13 -23.16
N LEU A 52 -43.13 11.62 -22.30
CA LEU A 52 -41.69 11.64 -22.55
C LEU A 52 -41.06 10.41 -21.91
N ILE A 53 -40.50 9.54 -22.72
CA ILE A 53 -39.78 8.34 -22.32
C ILE A 53 -38.32 8.76 -22.08
N SER A 54 -37.93 8.77 -20.81
CA SER A 54 -36.60 9.13 -20.33
C SER A 54 -35.88 7.89 -19.83
N PRO A 55 -34.53 7.83 -19.88
CA PRO A 55 -33.79 7.01 -18.92
C PRO A 55 -34.31 7.28 -17.51
N ALA A 56 -34.40 6.25 -16.68
CA ALA A 56 -34.80 6.40 -15.29
C ALA A 56 -33.79 7.29 -14.55
N LEU A 57 -34.28 8.05 -13.57
CA LEU A 57 -33.41 8.89 -12.76
C LEU A 57 -32.50 8.03 -11.87
N MET A 58 -31.33 8.55 -11.58
CA MET A 58 -30.37 7.96 -10.65
C MET A 58 -30.09 8.95 -9.52
N ASN A 59 -30.19 8.50 -8.28
CA ASN A 59 -29.85 9.31 -7.12
C ASN A 59 -28.47 8.88 -6.61
N LEU A 60 -27.41 9.61 -6.94
CA LEU A 60 -26.05 9.16 -6.64
C LEU A 60 -25.58 9.42 -5.21
N HIS A 61 -26.37 10.12 -4.42
CA HIS A 61 -26.03 10.33 -3.02
C HIS A 61 -27.29 10.52 -2.19
N ASP A 62 -27.50 9.60 -1.25
CA ASP A 62 -28.53 9.65 -0.23
C ASP A 62 -28.00 8.93 1.03
N HIS A 63 -28.52 9.30 2.19
CA HIS A 63 -28.35 8.49 3.40
C HIS A 63 -29.62 7.69 3.62
N ILE A 64 -29.87 6.68 2.76
CA ILE A 64 -31.17 5.99 2.69
C ILE A 64 -31.65 5.40 4.03
N THR A 65 -30.72 5.12 4.94
CA THR A 65 -30.94 4.65 6.33
C THR A 65 -31.33 5.76 7.34
N PHE A 66 -31.48 7.00 6.91
CA PHE A 66 -31.78 8.19 7.73
C PHE A 66 -32.93 9.04 7.16
N THR A 67 -33.72 8.48 6.24
CA THR A 67 -34.68 9.26 5.46
C THR A 67 -36.09 9.31 6.07
N GLU A 68 -36.37 8.53 7.12
CA GLU A 68 -37.69 8.49 7.75
C GLU A 68 -38.13 9.80 8.39
N THR A 69 -37.20 10.62 8.87
CA THR A 69 -37.56 11.82 9.65
C THR A 69 -37.79 13.00 8.70
N PRO A 70 -38.88 13.78 8.86
CA PRO A 70 -39.06 15.01 8.09
C PRO A 70 -37.91 16.00 8.39
N PRO A 71 -37.63 16.94 7.46
CA PRO A 71 -36.64 17.97 7.67
C PRO A 71 -36.81 18.63 9.04
N THR A 72 -35.75 18.65 9.83
CA THR A 72 -35.75 19.25 11.17
C THR A 72 -34.98 20.56 11.06
N PRO A 73 -35.64 21.71 10.88
CA PRO A 73 -34.93 22.97 10.82
C PRO A 73 -34.13 23.17 12.11
N PRO A 74 -32.91 23.74 12.04
CA PRO A 74 -32.19 24.11 13.24
C PRO A 74 -33.08 25.01 14.12
N PRO A 75 -32.94 24.97 15.46
CA PRO A 75 -33.73 25.80 16.38
C PRO A 75 -33.72 27.30 16.02
N ASN A 76 -32.67 27.73 15.33
CA ASN A 76 -32.59 28.99 14.61
C ASN A 76 -32.63 28.72 13.09
N PRO A 77 -33.74 29.02 12.37
CA PRO A 77 -33.87 28.73 10.93
C PRO A 77 -32.91 29.57 10.05
N ASP A 78 -32.33 30.61 10.64
CA ASP A 78 -31.39 31.54 10.01
C ASP A 78 -29.92 31.10 10.18
N GLU A 79 -29.66 30.03 10.94
CA GLU A 79 -28.31 29.49 11.17
C GLU A 79 -27.78 28.77 9.92
N ARG A 80 -26.51 29.01 9.63
CA ARG A 80 -25.73 28.36 8.57
C ARG A 80 -24.40 27.93 9.16
N TYR A 81 -23.80 26.92 8.56
CA TYR A 81 -22.58 26.28 9.03
C TYR A 81 -21.42 26.58 8.08
N ASP A 82 -20.19 26.43 8.55
CA ASP A 82 -18.99 26.64 7.75
C ASP A 82 -18.32 25.30 7.40
N HIS A 83 -18.55 24.26 8.20
CA HIS A 83 -18.08 22.89 7.98
C HIS A 83 -19.09 21.83 8.42
N ARG A 84 -19.03 20.64 7.81
CA ARG A 84 -19.90 19.50 8.16
C ARG A 84 -19.89 19.09 9.65
N HIS A 85 -18.78 19.33 10.35
CA HIS A 85 -18.65 18.93 11.75
C HIS A 85 -19.40 19.89 12.68
N ASP A 86 -19.67 21.11 12.23
CA ASP A 86 -20.39 22.13 12.99
C ASP A 86 -21.83 21.66 13.24
N TRP A 87 -22.55 21.26 12.19
CA TRP A 87 -23.90 20.72 12.34
C TRP A 87 -23.91 19.30 12.90
N ARG A 88 -22.94 18.44 12.56
CA ARG A 88 -22.94 17.03 13.01
C ARG A 88 -22.63 16.89 14.50
N ARG A 89 -21.72 17.72 15.01
CA ARG A 89 -21.16 17.62 16.36
C ARG A 89 -21.50 18.81 17.25
N GLY A 90 -21.97 19.92 16.68
CA GLY A 90 -22.21 21.17 17.42
C GLY A 90 -20.89 21.86 17.78
N LEU A 91 -19.96 21.94 16.83
CA LEU A 91 -18.68 22.64 17.00
C LEU A 91 -18.83 24.13 16.66
N ASP A 92 -17.82 24.93 17.00
CA ASP A 92 -17.71 26.34 16.63
C ASP A 92 -18.95 27.20 16.95
N ASP A 93 -19.51 26.95 18.14
CA ASP A 93 -20.72 27.61 18.66
C ASP A 93 -22.00 27.39 17.83
N HIS A 94 -21.99 26.38 16.95
CA HIS A 94 -23.14 26.00 16.13
C HIS A 94 -24.05 24.96 16.78
N THR A 95 -25.32 24.98 16.38
CA THR A 95 -26.33 24.03 16.84
C THR A 95 -26.19 22.68 16.14
N ARG A 96 -26.04 21.61 16.93
CA ARG A 96 -26.04 20.23 16.41
C ARG A 96 -27.41 19.83 15.82
N ILE A 97 -27.40 19.28 14.61
CA ILE A 97 -28.53 18.59 13.99
C ILE A 97 -28.51 17.09 14.36
N PRO A 98 -29.58 16.53 14.95
CA PRO A 98 -29.61 15.12 15.33
C PRO A 98 -29.70 14.17 14.12
N SER A 99 -28.73 13.27 13.98
CA SER A 99 -28.78 12.14 13.03
C SER A 99 -29.69 11.02 13.56
N VAL A 100 -30.98 11.08 13.23
CA VAL A 100 -31.96 10.05 13.62
C VAL A 100 -32.10 9.02 12.50
N GLY A 101 -31.60 7.80 12.74
CA GLY A 101 -31.73 6.70 11.80
C GLY A 101 -33.16 6.16 11.67
N ASN A 102 -33.39 5.41 10.60
CA ASN A 102 -34.63 4.72 10.31
C ASN A 102 -34.99 3.70 11.41
N THR A 103 -36.28 3.45 11.55
CA THR A 103 -36.86 2.40 12.37
C THR A 103 -37.37 1.26 11.48
N GLY A 104 -37.83 0.15 12.05
CA GLY A 104 -38.40 -0.94 11.26
C GLY A 104 -37.43 -1.71 10.33
N GLY A 105 -36.13 -1.41 10.33
CA GLY A 105 -35.13 -2.11 9.51
C GLY A 105 -35.31 -1.85 8.02
N ASP A 106 -35.34 -2.91 7.21
CA ASP A 106 -35.55 -2.82 5.76
C ASP A 106 -36.85 -2.08 5.41
N HIS A 107 -37.86 -2.11 6.28
CA HIS A 107 -39.09 -1.34 6.04
C HIS A 107 -38.86 0.16 5.94
N GLY A 108 -37.94 0.71 6.75
CA GLY A 108 -37.55 2.11 6.71
C GLY A 108 -36.79 2.49 5.45
N VAL A 109 -35.88 1.63 5.03
CA VAL A 109 -35.12 1.80 3.79
C VAL A 109 -36.05 1.73 2.57
N SER A 110 -36.92 0.71 2.49
CA SER A 110 -37.92 0.60 1.42
C SER A 110 -38.88 1.79 1.40
N TRP A 111 -39.21 2.40 2.55
CA TRP A 111 -40.00 3.63 2.58
C TRP A 111 -39.29 4.80 1.90
N GLY A 112 -37.98 4.94 2.12
CA GLY A 112 -37.14 5.89 1.39
C GLY A 112 -37.03 5.58 -0.10
N GLU A 113 -36.79 4.32 -0.46
CA GLU A 113 -36.71 3.86 -1.85
C GLU A 113 -38.02 4.09 -2.61
N LEU A 114 -39.18 3.85 -1.97
CA LEU A 114 -40.50 4.13 -2.55
C LEU A 114 -40.64 5.61 -2.94
N ARG A 115 -40.09 6.56 -2.16
CA ARG A 115 -40.15 8.00 -2.53
C ARG A 115 -39.36 8.33 -3.77
N ASN A 116 -38.16 7.78 -3.87
CA ASN A 116 -37.29 7.94 -5.03
C ASN A 116 -37.88 7.22 -6.25
N LEU A 117 -38.45 6.02 -6.08
CA LEU A 117 -39.17 5.29 -7.12
C LEU A 117 -40.36 6.10 -7.66
N MET A 118 -41.18 6.68 -6.77
CA MET A 118 -42.33 7.50 -7.16
C MET A 118 -41.93 8.81 -7.86
N ALA A 119 -40.68 9.23 -7.70
CA ALA A 119 -40.07 10.35 -8.41
C ALA A 119 -39.44 9.95 -9.76
N GLY A 120 -39.45 8.66 -10.11
CA GLY A 120 -38.93 8.18 -11.38
C GLY A 120 -37.50 7.64 -11.33
N ALA A 121 -36.95 7.40 -10.14
CA ALA A 121 -35.63 6.79 -10.00
C ALA A 121 -35.70 5.26 -9.99
N THR A 122 -34.66 4.60 -10.51
CA THR A 122 -34.49 3.13 -10.42
C THR A 122 -33.21 2.71 -9.71
N SER A 123 -32.28 3.64 -9.51
CA SER A 123 -30.99 3.38 -8.90
C SER A 123 -30.64 4.43 -7.85
N ILE A 124 -29.93 4.00 -6.82
CA ILE A 124 -29.48 4.83 -5.73
C ILE A 124 -28.06 4.41 -5.31
N ASN A 125 -27.22 5.40 -4.99
CA ASN A 125 -25.95 5.18 -4.30
C ASN A 125 -26.04 5.90 -2.97
N GLY A 126 -25.93 5.16 -1.87
CA GLY A 126 -26.15 5.74 -0.55
C GLY A 126 -25.72 4.85 0.60
N SER A 127 -25.82 5.34 1.83
CA SER A 127 -25.37 4.55 3.00
C SER A 127 -26.41 3.49 3.44
N GLY A 128 -26.68 2.48 2.61
CA GLY A 128 -27.71 1.47 2.91
C GLY A 128 -28.33 0.79 1.69
N GLY A 129 -29.37 0.00 1.94
CA GLY A 129 -30.19 -0.58 0.87
C GLY A 129 -31.10 -1.68 1.36
N ALA A 130 -32.20 -1.93 0.65
CA ALA A 130 -33.08 -3.08 0.84
C ALA A 130 -33.25 -3.83 -0.49
N ASP A 131 -33.60 -5.11 -0.43
CA ASP A 131 -33.94 -5.87 -1.63
C ASP A 131 -35.28 -5.38 -2.19
N GLY A 132 -35.37 -5.28 -3.52
CA GLY A 132 -36.64 -5.31 -4.25
C GLY A 132 -37.00 -4.05 -5.03
N LEU A 133 -36.73 -2.82 -4.57
CA LEU A 133 -37.26 -1.61 -5.24
C LEU A 133 -36.24 -0.91 -6.14
N LEU A 134 -35.24 -0.25 -5.55
CA LEU A 134 -34.18 0.43 -6.30
C LEU A 134 -32.94 -0.46 -6.37
N ARG A 135 -32.07 -0.20 -7.34
CA ARG A 135 -30.73 -0.75 -7.39
C ARG A 135 -29.86 0.01 -6.40
N ASN A 136 -29.49 -0.63 -5.29
CA ASN A 136 -28.55 -0.07 -4.34
C ASN A 136 -27.12 -0.32 -4.85
N LEU A 137 -26.56 0.66 -5.54
CA LEU A 137 -25.31 0.52 -6.29
C LEU A 137 -24.07 0.37 -5.39
N ASP A 138 -24.14 0.85 -4.13
CA ASP A 138 -23.15 0.63 -3.06
C ASP A 138 -23.20 -0.79 -2.47
N ARG A 139 -24.15 -1.62 -2.91
CA ARG A 139 -24.33 -3.01 -2.47
C ARG A 139 -23.96 -3.98 -3.58
N SER A 140 -23.64 -5.20 -3.19
CA SER A 140 -23.34 -6.31 -4.11
C SER A 140 -24.45 -7.35 -4.11
N GLY A 141 -24.46 -8.21 -5.13
CA GLY A 141 -25.39 -9.34 -5.19
C GLY A 141 -26.84 -8.92 -5.42
N GLY A 142 -27.75 -9.44 -4.60
CA GLY A 142 -29.21 -9.33 -4.78
C GLY A 142 -29.72 -7.89 -4.84
N GLN A 143 -29.15 -7.01 -4.01
CA GLN A 143 -29.60 -5.62 -3.84
C GLN A 143 -29.35 -4.69 -5.05
N GLN A 144 -28.60 -5.16 -6.05
CA GLN A 144 -28.47 -4.49 -7.34
C GLN A 144 -29.57 -4.88 -8.34
N GLU A 145 -30.48 -5.77 -7.93
CA GLU A 145 -31.64 -6.20 -8.72
C GLU A 145 -31.25 -6.75 -10.10
N GLY A 146 -30.20 -7.57 -10.13
CA GLY A 146 -29.74 -8.26 -11.33
C GLY A 146 -28.78 -7.47 -12.23
N LEU A 147 -28.33 -6.27 -11.84
CA LEU A 147 -27.37 -5.47 -12.61
C LEU A 147 -25.99 -6.16 -12.74
N GLY A 148 -25.57 -6.87 -11.69
CA GLY A 148 -24.40 -7.75 -11.70
C GLY A 148 -23.06 -7.02 -11.89
N GLN A 149 -22.91 -5.81 -11.35
CA GLN A 149 -21.65 -5.07 -11.31
C GLN A 149 -20.98 -5.21 -9.93
N ALA A 150 -19.70 -4.83 -9.83
CA ALA A 150 -19.07 -4.67 -8.53
C ALA A 150 -19.75 -3.52 -7.74
N ALA A 151 -19.73 -3.58 -6.41
CA ALA A 151 -20.33 -2.55 -5.58
C ALA A 151 -19.52 -1.25 -5.66
N ILE A 152 -20.19 -0.12 -5.51
CA ILE A 152 -19.55 1.18 -5.29
C ILE A 152 -19.01 1.23 -3.87
N TYR A 153 -17.80 1.75 -3.69
CA TYR A 153 -17.27 2.05 -2.37
C TYR A 153 -17.79 3.43 -1.90
N TYR A 154 -18.83 3.43 -1.07
CA TYR A 154 -19.36 4.64 -0.44
C TYR A 154 -18.64 4.97 0.87
N SER A 155 -18.12 6.19 1.03
CA SER A 155 -17.39 6.62 2.23
C SER A 155 -17.90 7.96 2.78
N THR A 156 -18.45 7.94 4.01
CA THR A 156 -18.85 9.18 4.70
C THR A 156 -17.69 9.85 5.42
N PHE A 157 -16.70 9.09 5.88
CA PHE A 157 -15.56 9.57 6.65
C PHE A 157 -14.24 9.04 6.06
N PRO A 158 -13.87 9.47 4.84
CA PRO A 158 -12.71 8.96 4.13
C PRO A 158 -11.37 9.31 4.81
N LEU A 159 -11.38 10.25 5.76
CA LEU A 159 -10.22 10.69 6.53
C LEU A 159 -10.17 10.07 7.94
N ASP A 160 -11.16 9.25 8.34
CA ASP A 160 -11.35 8.79 9.73
C ASP A 160 -11.57 9.95 10.72
N ASP A 161 -12.35 10.94 10.32
CA ASP A 161 -12.68 12.18 11.04
C ASP A 161 -14.10 12.16 11.65
N SER A 162 -14.64 10.96 11.87
CA SER A 162 -15.97 10.76 12.48
C SER A 162 -16.09 11.35 13.90
N ASP A 163 -14.96 11.62 14.56
CA ASP A 163 -14.87 12.28 15.86
C ASP A 163 -15.08 13.80 15.80
N GLY A 164 -14.96 14.40 14.61
CA GLY A 164 -15.10 15.83 14.36
C GLY A 164 -13.77 16.56 14.17
N THR A 165 -12.68 15.84 13.94
CA THR A 165 -11.37 16.43 13.64
C THR A 165 -11.41 17.26 12.36
N LYS A 166 -10.91 18.51 12.44
CA LYS A 166 -10.70 19.43 11.31
C LYS A 166 -9.21 19.77 11.21
N ARG A 167 -8.67 19.89 9.99
CA ARG A 167 -7.27 20.27 9.73
C ARG A 167 -7.20 21.26 8.58
N THR A 168 -6.36 22.29 8.71
CA THR A 168 -6.17 23.34 7.70
C THR A 168 -5.03 23.07 6.73
N ASP A 169 -4.00 22.34 7.15
CA ASP A 169 -2.68 22.31 6.48
C ASP A 169 -1.92 20.98 6.69
N THR A 170 -2.60 19.92 7.14
CA THR A 170 -2.00 18.60 7.36
C THR A 170 -3.03 17.48 7.17
N CYS A 171 -2.55 16.27 6.91
CA CYS A 171 -3.39 15.07 6.72
C CYS A 171 -3.26 14.05 7.84
N ASN A 172 -2.80 14.48 9.02
CA ASN A 172 -2.68 13.63 10.22
C ASN A 172 -4.05 13.39 10.90
N TYR A 173 -4.99 12.91 10.11
CA TYR A 173 -6.22 12.31 10.60
C TYR A 173 -5.94 10.88 11.10
N GLY A 174 -6.96 10.04 11.17
CA GLY A 174 -6.81 8.64 11.55
C GLY A 174 -6.32 7.79 10.39
N THR A 175 -7.02 6.70 10.08
CA THR A 175 -6.70 5.87 8.91
C THR A 175 -7.44 6.40 7.68
N LEU A 176 -6.72 7.10 6.80
CA LEU A 176 -7.26 7.54 5.52
C LEU A 176 -7.59 6.35 4.64
N ASP A 177 -8.68 6.46 3.87
CA ASP A 177 -8.97 5.53 2.78
C ASP A 177 -7.80 5.51 1.79
N SER A 178 -7.48 4.33 1.23
CA SER A 178 -6.26 4.14 0.46
C SER A 178 -6.45 3.29 -0.80
N PRO A 179 -5.73 3.58 -1.90
CA PRO A 179 -5.81 2.78 -3.13
C PRO A 179 -5.25 1.36 -2.97
N THR A 180 -4.58 1.08 -1.85
CA THR A 180 -4.07 -0.25 -1.51
C THR A 180 -5.12 -1.15 -0.84
N GLU A 181 -6.27 -0.60 -0.44
CA GLU A 181 -7.32 -1.37 0.22
C GLU A 181 -8.15 -2.16 -0.80
N ALA A 182 -8.42 -3.43 -0.49
CA ALA A 182 -9.24 -4.30 -1.35
C ALA A 182 -10.61 -3.67 -1.67
N ARG A 183 -11.25 -2.99 -0.70
CA ARG A 183 -12.54 -2.33 -0.92
C ARG A 183 -12.50 -1.20 -1.97
N PHE A 184 -11.35 -0.56 -2.16
CA PHE A 184 -11.14 0.43 -3.21
C PHE A 184 -10.81 -0.24 -4.55
N GLN A 185 -9.91 -1.24 -4.52
CA GLN A 185 -9.47 -1.95 -5.72
C GLN A 185 -10.59 -2.74 -6.39
N ASP A 186 -11.41 -3.43 -5.59
CA ASP A 186 -12.51 -4.28 -6.05
C ASP A 186 -13.76 -3.48 -6.45
N ALA A 187 -13.84 -2.20 -6.05
CA ALA A 187 -15.00 -1.37 -6.33
C ALA A 187 -15.01 -0.88 -7.79
N VAL A 188 -16.23 -0.76 -8.32
CA VAL A 188 -16.48 -0.19 -9.65
C VAL A 188 -16.28 1.33 -9.65
N ALA A 189 -16.60 1.99 -8.53
CA ALA A 189 -16.42 3.42 -8.31
C ALA A 189 -16.24 3.70 -6.80
N TYR A 190 -15.75 4.88 -6.46
CA TYR A 190 -15.55 5.37 -5.10
C TYR A 190 -16.26 6.71 -4.89
N THR A 191 -17.17 6.81 -3.92
CA THR A 191 -17.98 8.01 -3.69
C THR A 191 -17.81 8.54 -2.26
N PRO A 192 -16.76 9.35 -2.01
CA PRO A 192 -16.48 9.94 -0.71
C PRO A 192 -17.16 11.30 -0.47
N HIS A 193 -17.42 11.64 0.79
CA HIS A 193 -17.75 13.02 1.19
C HIS A 193 -16.46 13.82 1.37
N ILE A 194 -16.26 14.84 0.54
CA ILE A 194 -15.06 15.67 0.55
C ILE A 194 -15.45 17.13 0.38
N ALA A 195 -14.81 18.02 1.15
CA ALA A 195 -14.97 19.46 1.06
C ALA A 195 -16.42 19.93 1.27
N GLU A 196 -17.11 19.32 2.22
CA GLU A 196 -18.47 19.69 2.64
C GLU A 196 -18.42 20.88 3.63
N GLY A 197 -18.07 22.05 3.10
CA GLY A 197 -17.93 23.30 3.84
C GLY A 197 -17.37 24.44 3.00
N ILE A 198 -17.23 25.62 3.59
CA ILE A 198 -16.78 26.87 2.95
C ILE A 198 -15.52 27.47 3.62
N GLU A 199 -14.84 26.67 4.46
CA GLU A 199 -13.60 27.05 5.14
C GLU A 199 -12.39 26.26 4.63
N LEU A 200 -11.18 26.67 5.04
CA LEU A 200 -9.93 26.05 4.61
C LEU A 200 -9.85 24.57 5.03
N GLU A 201 -10.42 24.23 6.19
CA GLU A 201 -10.45 22.87 6.70
C GLU A 201 -11.23 21.93 5.78
N ALA A 202 -12.35 22.41 5.21
CA ALA A 202 -13.12 21.64 4.23
C ALA A 202 -12.31 21.43 2.96
N ARG A 203 -11.63 22.47 2.44
CA ARG A 203 -10.76 22.32 1.26
C ARG A 203 -9.63 21.32 1.49
N ASN A 204 -9.00 21.36 2.67
CA ASN A 204 -7.90 20.47 3.02
C ASN A 204 -8.31 18.98 3.02
N GLU A 205 -9.60 18.65 3.22
CA GLU A 205 -10.10 17.28 3.04
C GLU A 205 -9.78 16.73 1.63
N PHE A 206 -9.95 17.55 0.59
CA PHE A 206 -9.64 17.18 -0.79
C PHE A 206 -8.13 17.06 -0.99
N LEU A 207 -7.37 18.06 -0.55
CA LEU A 207 -5.92 18.06 -0.73
C LEU A 207 -5.26 16.82 -0.08
N CYS A 208 -5.80 16.36 1.05
CA CYS A 208 -5.35 15.15 1.73
C CYS A 208 -5.68 13.85 1.01
N LEU A 209 -6.74 13.81 0.22
CA LEU A 209 -7.18 12.63 -0.53
C LEU A 209 -6.72 12.65 -1.99
N ALA A 210 -6.20 13.79 -2.46
CA ALA A 210 -5.63 13.98 -3.80
C ALA A 210 -4.09 13.87 -3.82
N GLY A 211 -3.45 13.44 -2.73
CA GLY A 211 -1.99 13.35 -2.66
C GLY A 211 -1.26 14.71 -2.63
N LEU A 212 -1.94 15.82 -2.32
CA LEU A 212 -1.41 17.19 -2.47
C LEU A 212 -0.85 17.79 -1.17
N GLU A 213 -1.05 17.12 -0.04
CA GLU A 213 -0.66 17.63 1.29
C GLU A 213 0.23 16.66 2.07
N THR A 214 0.89 17.16 3.12
CA THR A 214 1.80 16.32 3.92
C THR A 214 1.04 15.24 4.70
N GLY A 215 1.36 13.96 4.45
CA GLY A 215 0.68 12.80 5.02
C GLY A 215 -0.58 12.38 4.25
N SER A 216 -0.77 12.94 3.05
CA SER A 216 -1.87 12.60 2.15
C SER A 216 -1.79 11.18 1.62
N VAL A 217 -2.91 10.71 1.08
CA VAL A 217 -3.03 9.52 0.25
C VAL A 217 -3.74 9.94 -1.02
N ASP A 218 -3.37 9.37 -2.16
CA ASP A 218 -4.04 9.65 -3.42
C ASP A 218 -5.12 8.60 -3.71
N VAL A 219 -6.38 9.01 -3.60
CA VAL A 219 -7.60 8.29 -3.96
C VAL A 219 -8.49 9.10 -4.89
N ILE A 220 -8.01 10.24 -5.40
CA ILE A 220 -8.70 11.01 -6.45
C ILE A 220 -8.22 10.42 -7.78
N THR A 221 -9.10 9.66 -8.43
CA THR A 221 -8.78 8.88 -9.64
C THR A 221 -10.00 8.88 -10.55
N ASN A 222 -9.89 8.28 -11.73
CA ASN A 222 -11.03 8.15 -12.65
C ASN A 222 -12.20 7.35 -12.08
N LYS A 223 -12.00 6.57 -11.00
CA LYS A 223 -13.06 5.86 -10.28
C LYS A 223 -13.82 6.74 -9.28
N THR A 224 -13.33 7.94 -9.00
CA THR A 224 -13.79 8.75 -7.88
C THR A 224 -14.91 9.71 -8.30
N ALA A 225 -15.96 9.80 -7.49
CA ALA A 225 -17.00 10.82 -7.62
C ALA A 225 -17.23 11.52 -6.27
N VAL A 226 -16.75 12.76 -6.17
CA VAL A 226 -16.73 13.56 -4.95
C VAL A 226 -18.13 14.04 -4.59
N ILE A 227 -18.62 13.73 -3.39
CA ILE A 227 -19.90 14.21 -2.89
C ILE A 227 -19.70 15.60 -2.26
N HIS A 228 -20.59 16.54 -2.61
CA HIS A 228 -20.63 17.95 -2.19
C HIS A 228 -19.63 18.87 -2.90
N GLY A 229 -18.32 18.79 -2.61
CA GLY A 229 -17.28 19.59 -3.28
C GLY A 229 -17.40 21.12 -3.11
N ILE A 230 -17.93 21.61 -1.99
CA ILE A 230 -18.25 23.04 -1.79
C ILE A 230 -16.98 23.90 -1.65
N GLY A 231 -15.99 23.39 -0.92
CA GLY A 231 -14.75 24.11 -0.59
C GLY A 231 -13.66 24.06 -1.67
N LEU A 232 -13.96 23.51 -2.85
CA LEU A 232 -12.98 23.35 -3.94
C LEU A 232 -12.76 24.66 -4.70
N LEU A 233 -11.52 24.85 -5.18
CA LEU A 233 -11.04 26.00 -5.95
C LEU A 233 -10.65 25.60 -7.39
N PRO A 234 -10.46 26.55 -8.33
CA PRO A 234 -10.07 26.27 -9.72
C PRO A 234 -8.95 25.23 -9.90
N PRO A 235 -7.83 25.24 -9.14
CA PRO A 235 -6.80 24.21 -9.28
C PRO A 235 -7.27 22.80 -8.90
N ASP A 236 -8.17 22.72 -7.91
CA ASP A 236 -8.70 21.46 -7.41
C ASP A 236 -9.63 20.81 -8.46
N TRP A 237 -10.44 21.63 -9.14
CA TRP A 237 -11.22 21.21 -10.30
C TRP A 237 -10.34 20.77 -11.47
N GLY A 238 -9.20 21.44 -11.67
CA GLY A 238 -8.19 21.04 -12.65
C GLY A 238 -7.60 19.65 -12.38
N VAL A 239 -7.37 19.31 -11.11
CA VAL A 239 -6.96 17.95 -10.70
C VAL A 239 -8.07 16.95 -10.99
N MET A 240 -9.30 17.24 -10.55
CA MET A 240 -10.44 16.36 -10.82
C MET A 240 -10.63 16.10 -12.32
N ALA A 241 -10.51 17.13 -13.16
CA ALA A 241 -10.62 16.99 -14.61
C ALA A 241 -9.49 16.14 -15.20
N ALA A 242 -8.23 16.38 -14.79
CA ALA A 242 -7.09 15.62 -15.26
C ALA A 242 -7.19 14.13 -14.91
N ASP A 243 -7.72 13.82 -13.72
CA ASP A 243 -7.91 12.46 -13.24
C ASP A 243 -9.29 11.88 -13.59
N GLN A 244 -10.11 12.59 -14.38
CA GLN A 244 -11.46 12.16 -14.78
C GLN A 244 -12.39 11.85 -13.58
N THR A 245 -12.15 12.52 -12.46
CA THR A 245 -12.98 12.45 -11.25
C THR A 245 -14.28 13.22 -11.48
N SER A 246 -15.41 12.67 -11.03
CA SER A 246 -16.73 13.30 -11.12
C SER A 246 -17.11 14.08 -9.85
N LEU A 247 -18.10 14.97 -9.96
CA LEU A 247 -18.77 15.64 -8.85
C LEU A 247 -20.19 15.08 -8.68
N ILE A 248 -20.58 14.72 -7.46
CA ILE A 248 -21.96 14.45 -7.06
C ILE A 248 -22.49 15.68 -6.31
N TRP A 249 -23.20 16.52 -7.05
CA TRP A 249 -23.74 17.79 -6.56
C TRP A 249 -25.09 17.58 -5.88
N SER A 250 -25.13 17.93 -4.59
CA SER A 250 -26.36 17.93 -3.78
C SER A 250 -26.73 19.38 -3.46
N ALA A 251 -27.40 20.06 -4.37
CA ALA A 251 -27.63 21.50 -4.30
C ALA A 251 -28.45 21.89 -3.08
N ARG A 252 -29.56 21.20 -2.81
CA ARG A 252 -30.48 21.62 -1.74
C ARG A 252 -29.84 21.53 -0.36
N THR A 253 -29.14 20.44 -0.07
CA THR A 253 -28.47 20.26 1.22
C THR A 253 -27.36 21.29 1.41
N ASN A 254 -26.58 21.56 0.35
CA ASN A 254 -25.50 22.54 0.37
C ASN A 254 -26.05 23.95 0.69
N LEU A 255 -27.06 24.38 -0.07
CA LEU A 255 -27.69 25.69 0.10
C LEU A 255 -28.40 25.83 1.46
N SER A 256 -29.04 24.76 1.94
CA SER A 256 -29.74 24.80 3.22
C SER A 256 -28.80 24.83 4.42
N LEU A 257 -27.66 24.13 4.37
CA LEU A 257 -26.71 24.04 5.49
C LEU A 257 -25.70 25.20 5.47
N TYR A 258 -25.12 25.50 4.31
CA TYR A 258 -23.99 26.42 4.17
C TYR A 258 -24.40 27.76 3.57
N GLY A 259 -25.57 27.85 2.94
CA GLY A 259 -25.98 29.05 2.21
C GLY A 259 -25.22 29.27 0.90
N VAL A 260 -24.28 28.37 0.57
CA VAL A 260 -23.46 28.34 -0.64
C VAL A 260 -23.37 26.89 -1.10
N THR A 261 -23.11 26.65 -2.38
CA THR A 261 -22.88 25.31 -2.94
C THR A 261 -21.58 25.27 -3.76
N ALA A 262 -21.14 24.09 -4.16
CA ALA A 262 -20.03 23.90 -5.09
C ALA A 262 -20.14 24.82 -6.32
N ASP A 263 -19.00 25.34 -6.75
CA ASP A 263 -18.85 26.13 -7.96
C ASP A 263 -18.93 25.22 -9.20
N VAL A 264 -20.15 24.87 -9.55
CA VAL A 264 -20.47 23.94 -10.63
C VAL A 264 -20.19 24.51 -12.02
N ILE A 265 -20.11 25.84 -12.17
CA ILE A 265 -19.71 26.45 -13.45
C ILE A 265 -18.22 26.20 -13.66
N THR A 266 -17.38 26.53 -12.68
CA THR A 266 -15.94 26.26 -12.75
C THR A 266 -15.64 24.77 -12.93
N ALA A 267 -16.36 23.89 -12.23
CA ALA A 267 -16.24 22.44 -12.42
C ALA A 267 -16.56 22.04 -13.88
N ARG A 268 -17.66 22.56 -14.44
CA ARG A 268 -18.09 22.29 -15.83
C ARG A 268 -17.09 22.83 -16.85
N GLU A 269 -16.56 24.03 -16.66
CA GLU A 269 -15.57 24.65 -17.54
C GLU A 269 -14.22 23.93 -17.49
N SER A 270 -13.87 23.35 -16.33
CA SER A 270 -12.70 22.51 -16.17
C SER A 270 -12.83 21.13 -16.84
N GLY A 271 -14.05 20.69 -17.18
CA GLY A 271 -14.33 19.38 -17.77
C GLY A 271 -14.77 18.30 -16.79
N VAL A 272 -15.11 18.67 -15.55
CA VAL A 272 -15.59 17.71 -14.55
C VAL A 272 -17.01 17.24 -14.90
N ASN A 273 -17.22 15.92 -14.92
CA ASN A 273 -18.56 15.34 -15.05
C ASN A 273 -19.37 15.58 -13.78
N ILE A 274 -20.57 16.18 -13.90
CA ILE A 274 -21.44 16.54 -12.78
C ILE A 274 -22.67 15.63 -12.77
N ALA A 275 -22.89 14.97 -11.64
CA ALA A 275 -24.08 14.18 -11.34
C ALA A 275 -24.83 14.75 -10.12
N LEU A 276 -26.08 14.32 -9.90
CA LEU A 276 -26.91 14.81 -8.79
C LEU A 276 -27.11 13.77 -7.67
N GLY A 277 -27.28 14.28 -6.45
CA GLY A 277 -27.71 13.52 -5.28
C GLY A 277 -28.68 14.30 -4.42
N THR A 278 -29.57 13.61 -3.70
CA THR A 278 -30.53 14.26 -2.79
C THR A 278 -29.97 14.53 -1.41
N ASP A 279 -28.91 13.80 -1.02
CA ASP A 279 -28.41 13.67 0.35
C ASP A 279 -29.54 13.18 1.29
N TRP A 280 -29.45 13.44 2.59
CA TRP A 280 -30.39 13.01 3.61
C TRP A 280 -31.56 13.98 3.82
N THR A 281 -32.69 13.48 4.32
CA THR A 281 -33.94 14.26 4.43
C THR A 281 -33.92 15.36 5.48
N ALA A 282 -32.88 15.48 6.31
CA ALA A 282 -32.78 16.54 7.31
C ALA A 282 -32.56 17.92 6.67
N SER A 283 -31.77 17.98 5.60
CA SER A 283 -31.41 19.22 4.87
C SER A 283 -31.50 19.08 3.35
N GLY A 284 -31.56 17.87 2.82
CA GLY A 284 -31.63 17.57 1.40
C GLY A 284 -33.05 17.45 0.84
N SER A 285 -33.13 17.00 -0.40
CA SER A 285 -34.40 16.77 -1.09
C SER A 285 -35.05 15.46 -0.67
N MET A 286 -36.38 15.39 -0.65
CA MET A 286 -37.07 14.14 -0.32
C MET A 286 -37.00 13.08 -1.43
N ASN A 287 -36.66 13.50 -2.65
CA ASN A 287 -36.48 12.66 -3.85
C ASN A 287 -35.87 13.47 -5.01
N MET A 288 -35.51 12.80 -6.10
CA MET A 288 -34.87 13.41 -7.27
C MET A 288 -35.69 14.50 -7.99
N LEU A 289 -37.03 14.44 -8.01
CA LEU A 289 -37.82 15.52 -8.63
C LEU A 289 -37.68 16.83 -7.86
N ARG A 290 -37.59 16.75 -6.52
CA ARG A 290 -37.37 17.93 -5.68
C ARG A 290 -35.93 18.46 -5.78
N GLU A 291 -34.95 17.59 -6.01
CA GLU A 291 -33.56 18.02 -6.26
C GLU A 291 -33.43 18.70 -7.63
N LEU A 292 -33.99 18.10 -8.69
CA LEU A 292 -34.04 18.71 -10.02
C LEU A 292 -34.75 20.08 -10.00
N ARG A 293 -35.83 20.23 -9.22
CA ARG A 293 -36.48 21.52 -9.01
C ARG A 293 -35.53 22.54 -8.37
N CYS A 294 -34.75 22.11 -7.37
CA CYS A 294 -33.78 22.95 -6.69
C CYS A 294 -32.72 23.48 -7.66
N VAL A 295 -32.10 22.55 -8.40
CA VAL A 295 -31.07 22.83 -9.39
C VAL A 295 -31.60 23.73 -10.50
N ASP A 296 -32.79 23.46 -11.04
CA ASP A 296 -33.44 24.29 -12.06
C ASP A 296 -33.68 25.73 -11.57
N GLU A 297 -34.22 25.88 -10.37
CA GLU A 297 -34.50 27.20 -9.80
C GLU A 297 -33.22 27.98 -9.46
N TYR A 298 -32.22 27.31 -8.89
CA TYR A 298 -30.92 27.90 -8.58
C TYR A 298 -30.18 28.29 -9.86
N ASN A 299 -30.16 27.43 -10.87
CA ASN A 299 -29.57 27.72 -12.17
C ASN A 299 -30.20 28.98 -12.80
N ALA A 300 -31.53 29.05 -12.82
CA ALA A 300 -32.25 30.18 -13.43
C ALA A 300 -32.12 31.50 -12.65
N ARG A 301 -31.97 31.47 -11.32
CA ARG A 301 -31.96 32.66 -10.46
C ARG A 301 -30.56 33.16 -10.12
N ASN A 302 -29.64 32.24 -9.87
CA ASN A 302 -28.34 32.52 -9.26
C ASN A 302 -27.17 32.18 -10.20
N LEU A 303 -27.33 31.28 -11.17
CA LEU A 303 -26.26 30.92 -12.13
C LEU A 303 -26.45 31.55 -13.51
N GLY A 304 -27.27 32.60 -13.64
CA GLY A 304 -27.53 33.25 -14.93
C GLY A 304 -28.22 32.37 -15.99
N GLY A 305 -28.76 31.21 -15.62
CA GLY A 305 -29.31 30.21 -16.54
C GLY A 305 -28.22 29.48 -17.35
N TYR A 306 -27.04 29.30 -16.76
CA TYR A 306 -25.86 28.72 -17.41
C TYR A 306 -26.13 27.30 -17.98
N PHE A 307 -26.68 26.39 -17.18
CA PHE A 307 -26.98 25.03 -17.66
C PHE A 307 -28.26 24.98 -18.48
N SER A 308 -28.23 24.23 -19.58
CA SER A 308 -29.43 23.93 -20.36
C SER A 308 -30.33 22.92 -19.65
N ASP A 309 -31.62 22.89 -20.01
CA ASP A 309 -32.56 21.88 -19.49
C ASP A 309 -32.07 20.43 -19.74
N ARG A 310 -31.34 20.23 -20.85
CA ARG A 310 -30.77 18.93 -21.22
C ARG A 310 -29.69 18.51 -20.22
N GLU A 311 -28.73 19.39 -19.96
CA GLU A 311 -27.61 19.12 -19.07
C GLU A 311 -28.10 18.79 -17.65
N ILE A 312 -29.08 19.54 -17.13
CA ILE A 312 -29.65 19.26 -15.79
C ILE A 312 -30.29 17.87 -15.73
N VAL A 313 -30.97 17.42 -16.80
CA VAL A 313 -31.53 16.06 -16.86
C VAL A 313 -30.43 15.00 -17.01
N GLU A 314 -29.37 15.29 -17.76
CA GLU A 314 -28.20 14.40 -17.92
C GLU A 314 -27.46 14.20 -16.58
N MET A 315 -27.36 15.23 -15.73
CA MET A 315 -26.82 15.13 -14.37
C MET A 315 -27.55 14.09 -13.50
N ALA A 316 -28.83 13.80 -13.78
CA ALA A 316 -29.61 12.78 -13.08
C ALA A 316 -29.79 11.47 -13.86
N THR A 317 -29.14 11.32 -15.03
CA THR A 317 -29.27 10.15 -15.91
C THR A 317 -27.91 9.70 -16.43
N LEU A 318 -27.48 10.19 -17.60
CA LEU A 318 -26.25 9.73 -18.26
C LEU A 318 -24.99 10.09 -17.46
N ASN A 319 -24.86 11.34 -17.00
CA ASN A 319 -23.71 11.77 -16.22
C ASN A 319 -23.65 11.03 -14.88
N ALA A 320 -24.82 10.72 -14.31
CA ALA A 320 -24.91 9.89 -13.12
C ALA A 320 -24.39 8.47 -13.40
N ALA A 321 -24.77 7.86 -14.52
CA ALA A 321 -24.24 6.55 -14.88
C ALA A 321 -22.72 6.58 -15.14
N ASN A 322 -22.20 7.65 -15.76
CA ASN A 322 -20.77 7.85 -15.99
C ASN A 322 -20.00 8.00 -14.67
N ALA A 323 -20.49 8.82 -13.74
CA ALA A 323 -19.81 9.09 -12.46
C ALA A 323 -19.55 7.85 -11.62
N VAL A 324 -20.33 6.78 -11.82
CA VAL A 324 -20.19 5.53 -11.09
C VAL A 324 -19.93 4.32 -11.98
N HIS A 325 -19.45 4.56 -13.21
CA HIS A 325 -19.01 3.51 -14.15
C HIS A 325 -20.07 2.44 -14.43
N THR A 326 -21.31 2.89 -14.63
CA THR A 326 -22.48 2.05 -14.95
C THR A 326 -23.12 2.38 -16.29
N ALA A 327 -22.48 3.27 -17.07
CA ALA A 327 -23.02 3.77 -18.33
C ALA A 327 -23.13 2.67 -19.41
N ASP A 328 -22.37 1.58 -19.31
CA ASP A 328 -22.53 0.39 -20.16
C ASP A 328 -23.92 -0.28 -19.98
N LYS A 329 -24.58 -0.07 -18.83
CA LYS A 329 -25.86 -0.70 -18.48
C LYS A 329 -27.01 0.27 -18.24
N LEU A 330 -26.74 1.47 -17.73
CA LEU A 330 -27.72 2.44 -17.24
C LEU A 330 -27.54 3.82 -17.91
N GLY A 331 -28.37 4.79 -17.49
CA GLY A 331 -28.23 6.20 -17.84
C GLY A 331 -28.70 6.61 -19.23
N SER A 332 -28.88 5.68 -20.17
CA SER A 332 -29.41 5.98 -21.51
C SER A 332 -30.32 4.89 -22.08
N LEU A 333 -31.18 5.27 -23.03
CA LEU A 333 -32.04 4.36 -23.79
C LEU A 333 -31.33 3.92 -25.07
N THR A 334 -30.37 3.01 -24.93
CA THR A 334 -29.56 2.47 -26.04
C THR A 334 -29.69 0.95 -26.09
N ALA A 335 -29.67 0.38 -27.30
CA ALA A 335 -29.82 -1.06 -27.47
C ALA A 335 -28.75 -1.84 -26.66
N GLY A 336 -29.17 -2.93 -26.00
CA GLY A 336 -28.30 -3.78 -25.16
C GLY A 336 -28.25 -3.39 -23.67
N ARG A 337 -28.62 -2.15 -23.33
CA ARG A 337 -28.69 -1.65 -21.95
C ARG A 337 -29.95 -2.11 -21.23
N GLU A 338 -29.95 -2.02 -19.90
CA GLU A 338 -31.13 -2.35 -19.10
C GLU A 338 -32.26 -1.38 -19.43
N ALA A 339 -33.50 -1.88 -19.58
CA ALA A 339 -34.67 -1.03 -19.80
C ALA A 339 -35.14 -0.38 -18.48
N ASP A 340 -34.24 0.37 -17.87
CA ASP A 340 -34.46 1.26 -16.74
C ASP A 340 -34.92 2.62 -17.28
N LEU A 341 -36.23 2.84 -17.28
CA LEU A 341 -36.83 4.02 -17.90
C LEU A 341 -38.00 4.58 -17.10
N THR A 342 -38.22 5.88 -17.26
CA THR A 342 -39.35 6.61 -16.66
C THR A 342 -40.11 7.37 -17.73
N ILE A 343 -41.44 7.29 -17.70
CA ILE A 343 -42.31 8.06 -18.58
C ILE A 343 -42.87 9.26 -17.80
N PHE A 344 -42.64 10.47 -18.29
CA PHE A 344 -43.17 11.71 -17.71
C PHE A 344 -44.32 12.28 -18.55
N ASN A 345 -45.34 12.80 -17.89
CA ASN A 345 -46.50 13.41 -18.52
C ASN A 345 -46.16 14.79 -19.10
N GLN A 346 -46.32 14.95 -20.41
CA GLN A 346 -46.01 16.20 -21.12
C GLN A 346 -47.20 17.17 -21.30
N ARG A 347 -48.32 16.96 -20.59
CA ARG A 347 -49.50 17.84 -20.74
C ARG A 347 -49.26 19.28 -20.26
N GLN A 348 -48.41 19.46 -19.24
CA GLN A 348 -48.12 20.78 -18.65
C GLN A 348 -46.82 21.38 -19.19
N ALA A 349 -45.79 20.55 -19.35
CA ALA A 349 -44.47 20.93 -19.84
C ALA A 349 -44.00 19.93 -20.91
N LYS A 350 -43.13 20.34 -21.83
CA LYS A 350 -42.66 19.51 -22.95
C LYS A 350 -41.14 19.33 -22.93
N GLY A 351 -40.66 18.29 -23.60
CA GLY A 351 -39.23 17.97 -23.66
C GLY A 351 -38.63 17.84 -22.26
N TYR A 352 -37.37 18.22 -22.08
CA TYR A 352 -36.67 18.13 -20.78
C TYR A 352 -37.39 18.85 -19.63
N ARG A 353 -38.14 19.94 -19.89
CA ARG A 353 -38.99 20.59 -18.87
C ARG A 353 -40.06 19.67 -18.30
N ALA A 354 -40.50 18.64 -19.03
CA ALA A 354 -41.44 17.65 -18.50
C ALA A 354 -40.83 16.83 -17.35
N VAL A 355 -39.50 16.66 -17.32
CA VAL A 355 -38.77 16.02 -16.22
C VAL A 355 -38.55 17.04 -15.09
N LEU A 356 -37.94 18.19 -15.42
CA LEU A 356 -37.60 19.24 -14.45
C LEU A 356 -38.82 19.84 -13.73
N GLN A 357 -39.99 19.77 -14.38
CA GLN A 357 -41.24 20.26 -13.80
C GLN A 357 -42.17 19.18 -13.25
N ALA A 358 -41.80 17.90 -13.35
CA ALA A 358 -42.66 16.83 -12.88
C ALA A 358 -42.85 16.87 -11.36
N GLU A 359 -44.04 16.45 -10.96
CA GLU A 359 -44.39 16.09 -9.59
C GLU A 359 -44.73 14.59 -9.56
N PRO A 360 -44.87 13.94 -8.39
CA PRO A 360 -45.12 12.50 -8.30
C PRO A 360 -46.33 11.99 -9.09
N GLN A 361 -47.36 12.82 -9.28
CA GLN A 361 -48.52 12.48 -10.11
C GLN A 361 -48.24 12.51 -11.63
N ASP A 362 -47.18 13.19 -12.07
CA ASP A 362 -46.80 13.32 -13.48
C ASP A 362 -45.88 12.18 -13.96
N VAL A 363 -45.39 11.34 -13.04
CA VAL A 363 -44.66 10.10 -13.35
C VAL A 363 -45.67 9.04 -13.81
N VAL A 364 -45.71 8.77 -15.10
CA VAL A 364 -46.68 7.86 -15.77
C VAL A 364 -46.30 6.40 -15.59
N LEU A 365 -45.01 6.07 -15.64
CA LEU A 365 -44.51 4.71 -15.52
C LEU A 365 -43.03 4.72 -15.13
N VAL A 366 -42.61 3.77 -14.28
CA VAL A 366 -41.21 3.46 -13.97
C VAL A 366 -40.98 1.98 -14.22
N LEU A 367 -39.98 1.67 -15.05
CA LEU A 367 -39.54 0.32 -15.36
C LEU A 367 -38.10 0.12 -14.85
N ARG A 368 -37.82 -1.06 -14.29
CA ARG A 368 -36.46 -1.55 -13.99
C ARG A 368 -36.24 -2.85 -14.76
N SER A 369 -35.26 -2.89 -15.67
CA SER A 369 -35.07 -4.01 -16.62
C SER A 369 -36.39 -4.44 -17.28
N GLY A 370 -37.21 -3.47 -17.70
CA GLY A 370 -38.53 -3.74 -18.31
C GLY A 370 -39.64 -4.20 -17.34
N THR A 371 -39.33 -4.39 -16.06
CA THR A 371 -40.29 -4.75 -15.01
C THR A 371 -41.01 -3.50 -14.49
N PRO A 372 -42.35 -3.42 -14.55
CA PRO A 372 -43.08 -2.24 -14.10
C PRO A 372 -43.20 -2.19 -12.58
N LEU A 373 -42.70 -1.11 -11.97
CA LEU A 373 -42.65 -0.94 -10.52
C LEU A 373 -43.69 0.05 -9.99
N TYR A 374 -43.90 1.16 -10.71
CA TYR A 374 -44.82 2.24 -10.34
C TYR A 374 -45.40 2.89 -11.60
N GLY A 375 -46.67 3.29 -11.59
CA GLY A 375 -47.24 4.05 -12.71
C GLY A 375 -48.75 4.28 -12.63
N ASP A 376 -49.28 4.94 -13.66
CA ASP A 376 -50.72 5.14 -13.85
C ASP A 376 -51.43 3.78 -13.94
N THR A 377 -52.55 3.64 -13.21
CA THR A 377 -53.25 2.36 -13.07
C THR A 377 -53.69 1.76 -14.40
N ASP A 378 -54.11 2.60 -15.36
CA ASP A 378 -54.50 2.17 -16.70
C ASP A 378 -53.31 1.70 -17.53
N ILE A 379 -52.16 2.39 -17.46
CA ILE A 379 -50.89 1.97 -18.08
C ILE A 379 -50.39 0.66 -17.47
N MET A 380 -50.38 0.55 -16.14
CA MET A 380 -49.96 -0.65 -15.43
C MET A 380 -50.85 -1.86 -15.76
N SER A 381 -52.10 -1.64 -16.20
CA SER A 381 -53.06 -2.72 -16.53
C SER A 381 -52.89 -3.34 -17.92
N VAL A 382 -52.14 -2.69 -18.82
CA VAL A 382 -51.91 -3.17 -20.19
C VAL A 382 -50.59 -3.93 -20.36
N ILE A 383 -49.72 -3.95 -19.34
CA ILE A 383 -48.46 -4.70 -19.34
C ILE A 383 -48.73 -6.15 -18.88
N PRO A 384 -48.46 -7.18 -19.72
CA PRO A 384 -48.69 -8.58 -19.34
C PRO A 384 -47.92 -9.03 -18.09
N ASP A 385 -48.48 -9.99 -17.34
CA ASP A 385 -47.86 -10.75 -16.24
C ASP A 385 -47.45 -10.00 -14.94
N GLY A 386 -47.79 -8.72 -14.75
CA GLY A 386 -47.15 -7.92 -13.68
C GLY A 386 -47.95 -7.56 -12.41
N GLN A 387 -49.28 -7.64 -12.35
CA GLN A 387 -50.03 -6.94 -11.27
C GLN A 387 -50.17 -7.70 -9.94
N GLN A 388 -49.70 -8.94 -9.84
CA GLN A 388 -49.80 -9.70 -8.59
C GLN A 388 -48.83 -9.11 -7.55
N GLY A 389 -49.35 -8.73 -6.37
CA GLY A 389 -48.56 -8.05 -5.36
C GLY A 389 -48.39 -6.55 -5.61
N CYS A 390 -49.24 -5.94 -6.44
CA CYS A 390 -49.29 -4.49 -6.62
C CYS A 390 -50.53 -3.87 -5.97
N GLU A 391 -50.37 -2.65 -5.47
CA GLU A 391 -51.31 -1.93 -4.64
C GLU A 391 -51.75 -0.63 -5.33
N ALA A 392 -53.02 -0.28 -5.18
CA ALA A 392 -53.55 0.98 -5.67
C ALA A 392 -53.22 2.12 -4.69
N LEU A 393 -52.79 3.25 -5.23
CA LEU A 393 -52.42 4.45 -4.47
C LEU A 393 -53.01 5.70 -5.13
N ASP A 394 -53.68 6.55 -4.37
CA ASP A 394 -54.11 7.87 -4.86
C ASP A 394 -52.96 8.87 -4.68
N VAL A 395 -52.32 9.25 -5.78
CA VAL A 395 -51.24 10.25 -5.80
C VAL A 395 -51.80 11.53 -6.40
N CYS A 396 -52.24 12.43 -5.52
CA CYS A 396 -52.73 13.75 -5.88
C CYS A 396 -53.87 13.72 -6.90
N GLN A 397 -54.88 12.88 -6.65
CA GLN A 397 -56.07 12.65 -7.50
C GLN A 397 -55.80 11.87 -8.78
N VAL A 398 -54.60 11.30 -8.91
CA VAL A 398 -54.26 10.38 -10.00
C VAL A 398 -54.15 8.97 -9.41
N ASN A 399 -54.91 8.04 -9.98
CA ASN A 399 -54.89 6.64 -9.55
C ASN A 399 -53.61 5.97 -10.05
N LYS A 400 -52.70 5.66 -9.12
CA LYS A 400 -51.45 4.96 -9.38
C LYS A 400 -51.51 3.51 -8.89
N THR A 401 -50.60 2.70 -9.41
CA THR A 401 -50.34 1.34 -8.93
C THR A 401 -48.84 1.22 -8.61
N VAL A 402 -48.52 0.63 -7.45
CA VAL A 402 -47.14 0.42 -6.97
C VAL A 402 -46.97 -1.06 -6.64
N CYS A 403 -45.88 -1.70 -7.04
CA CYS A 403 -45.65 -3.12 -6.86
C CYS A 403 -44.83 -3.49 -5.61
N SER A 404 -45.00 -2.77 -4.50
CA SER A 404 -44.22 -2.94 -3.26
C SER A 404 -44.22 -4.38 -2.77
N GLN A 405 -45.40 -5.00 -2.58
CA GLN A 405 -45.48 -6.36 -2.06
C GLN A 405 -44.80 -7.41 -2.96
N ARG A 406 -44.85 -7.22 -4.28
CA ARG A 406 -44.17 -8.11 -5.24
C ARG A 406 -42.66 -8.00 -5.09
N GLU A 407 -42.17 -6.78 -4.97
CA GLU A 407 -40.74 -6.46 -4.96
C GLU A 407 -40.09 -6.73 -3.59
N THR A 408 -40.69 -6.28 -2.49
CA THR A 408 -40.10 -6.33 -1.14
C THR A 408 -40.67 -7.46 -0.27
N GLY A 409 -41.71 -8.15 -0.76
CA GLY A 409 -42.52 -9.07 0.03
C GLY A 409 -43.48 -8.40 1.01
N SER A 410 -43.49 -7.06 1.11
CA SER A 410 -44.29 -6.29 2.06
C SER A 410 -45.12 -5.20 1.38
N THR A 411 -46.34 -5.00 1.87
CA THR A 411 -47.25 -3.96 1.39
C THR A 411 -46.82 -2.57 1.86
N ILE A 412 -47.25 -1.51 1.16
CA ILE A 412 -47.00 -0.12 1.59
C ILE A 412 -47.49 0.10 3.02
N ALA A 413 -48.65 -0.45 3.37
CA ALA A 413 -49.23 -0.35 4.71
C ALA A 413 -48.40 -1.10 5.77
N GLU A 414 -47.76 -2.22 5.43
CA GLU A 414 -46.84 -2.92 6.32
C GLU A 414 -45.54 -2.14 6.54
N HIS A 415 -45.00 -1.51 5.49
CA HIS A 415 -43.87 -0.59 5.63
C HIS A 415 -44.22 0.58 6.55
N GLU A 416 -45.34 1.28 6.29
CA GLU A 416 -45.81 2.41 7.11
C GLU A 416 -46.04 2.03 8.58
N ALA A 417 -46.58 0.83 8.83
CA ALA A 417 -46.85 0.36 10.18
C ALA A 417 -45.58 -0.03 10.97
N ALA A 418 -44.48 -0.32 10.29
CA ALA A 418 -43.21 -0.72 10.89
C ALA A 418 -42.28 0.46 11.24
N ILE A 419 -42.53 1.63 10.65
CA ILE A 419 -41.72 2.84 10.83
C ILE A 419 -42.31 3.81 11.86
N ASN A 420 -41.57 4.88 12.17
CA ASN A 420 -41.96 5.86 13.19
C ASN A 420 -43.29 6.54 12.86
N ALA A 421 -44.14 6.78 13.86
CA ALA A 421 -45.44 7.44 13.68
C ALA A 421 -45.35 8.89 13.19
N THR A 422 -44.19 9.55 13.32
CA THR A 422 -43.94 10.91 12.79
C THR A 422 -43.09 10.90 11.52
N HIS A 423 -43.12 9.80 10.76
CA HIS A 423 -42.35 9.65 9.52
C HIS A 423 -42.69 10.71 8.48
N TYR A 424 -41.74 10.97 7.59
CA TYR A 424 -41.91 11.82 6.43
C TYR A 424 -42.72 11.07 5.36
N ALA A 425 -43.73 11.72 4.80
CA ALA A 425 -44.66 11.08 3.87
C ALA A 425 -43.99 10.67 2.55
N LEU A 426 -44.57 9.69 1.85
CA LEU A 426 -44.06 9.24 0.55
C LEU A 426 -44.05 10.35 -0.51
N PHE A 427 -45.02 11.25 -0.48
CA PHE A 427 -45.15 12.35 -1.43
C PHE A 427 -46.03 13.46 -0.86
N PHE A 428 -45.94 14.63 -1.48
CA PHE A 428 -46.82 15.77 -1.27
C PHE A 428 -47.38 16.25 -2.59
N CYS A 429 -48.59 16.81 -2.56
CA CYS A 429 -49.22 17.40 -3.73
C CYS A 429 -48.79 18.85 -3.87
N GLY A 430 -47.60 19.05 -4.45
CA GLY A 430 -46.88 20.31 -4.50
C GLY A 430 -45.72 20.34 -3.50
N GLU A 431 -45.29 21.54 -3.13
CA GLU A 431 -44.14 21.75 -2.24
C GLU A 431 -44.36 21.08 -0.87
N PRO A 432 -43.43 20.23 -0.42
CA PRO A 432 -43.49 19.62 0.90
C PRO A 432 -43.48 20.66 2.02
N PRO A 433 -44.24 20.46 3.11
CA PRO A 433 -44.08 21.27 4.31
C PRO A 433 -42.64 21.20 4.82
N THR A 434 -42.09 22.35 5.23
CA THR A 434 -40.73 22.45 5.79
C THR A 434 -39.63 21.94 4.86
N GLU A 435 -39.85 21.97 3.54
CA GLU A 435 -38.80 21.65 2.58
C GLU A 435 -37.58 22.56 2.80
N PRO A 436 -36.35 22.01 2.83
CA PRO A 436 -35.14 22.81 2.96
C PRO A 436 -35.02 23.82 1.80
N SER A 437 -34.49 25.01 2.08
CA SER A 437 -34.44 26.11 1.12
C SER A 437 -33.48 25.83 -0.05
N CYS A 438 -33.87 26.22 -1.26
CA CYS A 438 -33.00 26.31 -2.44
C CYS A 438 -32.52 27.73 -2.73
N ILE A 439 -32.63 28.62 -1.75
CA ILE A 439 -32.13 29.99 -1.82
C ILE A 439 -30.80 30.04 -1.05
N PRO A 440 -29.70 30.51 -1.68
CA PRO A 440 -28.40 30.66 -1.03
C PRO A 440 -28.44 31.86 -0.05
N PHE A 441 -28.98 31.65 1.14
CA PHE A 441 -29.18 32.72 2.13
C PHE A 441 -28.26 32.55 3.34
N ARG A 442 -27.57 33.63 3.74
CA ARG A 442 -26.78 33.73 4.98
C ARG A 442 -27.08 35.04 5.71
N THR A 443 -27.60 34.94 6.93
CA THR A 443 -28.08 36.11 7.68
C THR A 443 -26.96 37.10 7.99
N GLY A 444 -27.10 38.33 7.48
CA GLY A 444 -26.12 39.40 7.70
C GLY A 444 -24.96 39.40 6.70
N GLU A 445 -24.91 38.41 5.80
CA GLU A 445 -23.95 38.31 4.70
C GLU A 445 -24.67 38.61 3.37
N PHE A 446 -25.64 37.76 2.97
CA PHE A 446 -26.35 37.91 1.70
C PHE A 446 -27.76 37.29 1.70
N MET A 447 -28.60 37.80 0.80
CA MET A 447 -30.02 37.45 0.73
C MET A 447 -30.33 36.27 -0.20
N GLY A 448 -29.43 35.96 -1.14
CA GLY A 448 -29.57 34.90 -2.14
C GLY A 448 -30.62 35.13 -3.21
N VAL A 449 -31.25 36.32 -3.20
CA VAL A 449 -32.30 36.71 -4.13
C VAL A 449 -31.92 38.05 -4.74
N GLY A 450 -31.83 38.06 -6.06
CA GLY A 450 -31.49 39.24 -6.85
C GLY A 450 -32.37 40.47 -6.58
N SER A 451 -31.75 41.62 -6.73
CA SER A 451 -32.29 42.97 -6.55
C SER A 451 -31.85 43.87 -7.71
N ALA A 452 -32.28 45.14 -7.71
CA ALA A 452 -31.87 46.08 -8.74
C ALA A 452 -30.41 46.56 -8.61
N THR A 453 -29.76 46.31 -7.48
CA THR A 453 -28.40 46.80 -7.15
C THR A 453 -27.38 45.68 -6.93
N ASP A 454 -27.84 44.44 -6.88
CA ASP A 454 -27.10 43.19 -6.65
C ASP A 454 -27.97 42.14 -7.34
N THR A 455 -27.59 41.70 -8.55
CA THR A 455 -28.50 41.03 -9.49
C THR A 455 -28.66 39.55 -9.21
N ASP A 456 -27.62 38.88 -8.70
CA ASP A 456 -27.62 37.46 -8.35
C ASP A 456 -27.84 37.21 -6.85
N GLY A 457 -27.77 38.25 -6.02
CA GLY A 457 -28.11 38.23 -4.61
C GLY A 457 -26.99 37.74 -3.69
N ASP A 458 -25.74 37.83 -4.13
CA ASP A 458 -24.54 37.34 -3.42
C ASP A 458 -24.03 38.30 -2.32
N GLY A 459 -24.67 39.48 -2.19
CA GLY A 459 -24.34 40.49 -1.20
C GLY A 459 -23.34 41.54 -1.67
N VAL A 460 -22.80 41.41 -2.88
CA VAL A 460 -21.90 42.38 -3.52
C VAL A 460 -22.69 43.24 -4.52
N PRO A 461 -22.60 44.59 -4.44
CA PRO A 461 -23.26 45.45 -5.41
C PRO A 461 -22.70 45.27 -6.83
N ASN A 462 -23.56 45.28 -7.85
CA ASN A 462 -23.20 45.06 -9.27
C ASN A 462 -21.99 45.88 -9.80
N ASP A 463 -21.67 47.04 -9.22
CA ASP A 463 -20.56 47.90 -9.63
C ASP A 463 -19.22 47.57 -8.94
N LEU A 464 -19.25 46.68 -7.94
CA LEU A 464 -18.11 46.15 -7.20
C LEU A 464 -17.94 44.64 -7.38
N ASP A 465 -18.91 44.01 -8.04
CA ASP A 465 -19.04 42.58 -8.23
C ASP A 465 -18.23 42.10 -9.43
N ASN A 466 -17.37 41.09 -9.23
CA ASN A 466 -16.58 40.49 -10.32
C ASN A 466 -17.34 39.43 -11.13
N CYS A 467 -18.54 39.03 -10.70
CA CYS A 467 -19.51 38.23 -11.45
C CYS A 467 -20.96 38.74 -11.32
N PRO A 468 -21.33 39.93 -11.86
CA PRO A 468 -22.60 40.61 -11.58
C PRO A 468 -23.93 39.91 -11.94
N THR A 469 -23.90 38.70 -12.47
CA THR A 469 -25.07 37.90 -12.84
C THR A 469 -24.97 36.44 -12.39
N VAL A 470 -23.89 36.07 -11.71
CA VAL A 470 -23.59 34.71 -11.28
C VAL A 470 -23.17 34.77 -9.83
N PHE A 471 -23.99 34.20 -8.96
CA PHE A 471 -23.82 34.19 -7.52
C PHE A 471 -22.47 33.59 -7.11
N ASN A 472 -21.57 34.42 -6.59
CA ASN A 472 -20.24 34.05 -6.13
C ASN A 472 -19.85 34.82 -4.84
N PRO A 473 -20.58 34.60 -3.73
CA PRO A 473 -20.40 35.38 -2.52
C PRO A 473 -19.01 35.15 -1.93
N ILE A 474 -18.57 36.11 -1.11
CA ILE A 474 -17.33 36.01 -0.34
C ILE A 474 -17.45 34.90 0.71
N ARG A 475 -16.66 33.82 0.61
CA ARG A 475 -16.59 32.75 1.60
C ARG A 475 -15.46 32.98 2.61
N PRO A 476 -15.49 32.31 3.78
CA PRO A 476 -14.35 32.31 4.72
C PRO A 476 -13.01 31.95 4.07
N LEU A 477 -13.01 31.01 3.12
CA LEU A 477 -11.81 30.57 2.41
C LEU A 477 -11.28 31.59 1.36
N ASP A 478 -12.08 32.60 0.98
CA ASP A 478 -11.74 33.59 -0.07
C ASP A 478 -11.07 34.85 0.48
N ASN A 479 -10.64 34.85 1.76
CA ASN A 479 -9.90 35.95 2.39
C ASN A 479 -10.58 37.33 2.34
N GLY A 480 -11.91 37.37 2.28
CA GLY A 480 -12.69 38.60 2.38
C GLY A 480 -12.90 39.36 1.07
N ILE A 481 -12.61 38.74 -0.09
CA ILE A 481 -12.93 39.24 -1.44
C ILE A 481 -13.65 38.14 -2.23
N GLN A 482 -14.33 38.49 -3.33
CA GLN A 482 -14.86 37.48 -4.25
C GLN A 482 -13.68 36.77 -4.93
N ALA A 483 -13.83 35.46 -5.16
CA ALA A 483 -12.78 34.64 -5.75
C ALA A 483 -12.49 35.06 -7.21
N ASP A 484 -11.20 35.11 -7.54
CA ASP A 484 -10.59 35.48 -8.82
C ASP A 484 -9.17 34.91 -8.79
N PHE A 485 -9.02 33.65 -9.18
CA PHE A 485 -7.81 32.87 -8.94
C PHE A 485 -6.65 33.27 -9.85
N ASP A 486 -6.93 33.74 -11.06
CA ASP A 486 -5.92 34.16 -12.04
C ASP A 486 -5.69 35.68 -12.12
N ASP A 487 -6.37 36.44 -11.24
CA ASP A 487 -6.23 37.89 -11.02
C ASP A 487 -6.60 38.75 -12.25
N ASP A 488 -7.50 38.28 -13.12
CA ASP A 488 -7.88 38.97 -14.36
C ASP A 488 -9.07 39.95 -14.23
N MET A 489 -9.65 40.06 -13.02
CA MET A 489 -10.83 40.83 -12.64
C MET A 489 -12.18 40.24 -13.07
N VAL A 490 -12.20 39.04 -13.62
CA VAL A 490 -13.41 38.21 -13.78
C VAL A 490 -13.41 37.17 -12.67
N GLY A 491 -14.53 37.04 -11.94
CA GLY A 491 -14.58 36.06 -10.86
C GLY A 491 -14.62 34.63 -11.38
N ASP A 492 -14.07 33.69 -10.59
CA ASP A 492 -13.92 32.28 -10.98
C ASP A 492 -15.23 31.68 -11.55
N ALA A 493 -16.36 31.91 -10.86
CA ALA A 493 -17.66 31.35 -11.21
C ALA A 493 -18.25 31.85 -12.54
N CYS A 494 -17.74 32.94 -13.11
CA CYS A 494 -18.16 33.48 -14.40
C CYS A 494 -17.02 33.59 -15.41
N ASP A 495 -15.85 33.05 -15.08
CA ASP A 495 -14.72 32.93 -15.98
C ASP A 495 -14.74 31.57 -16.70
N ALA A 496 -14.51 31.60 -18.02
CA ALA A 496 -14.35 30.40 -18.82
C ALA A 496 -12.95 29.79 -18.67
N CYS A 497 -11.96 30.56 -18.19
CA CYS A 497 -10.57 30.15 -18.06
C CYS A 497 -9.96 30.50 -16.68
N PRO A 498 -10.53 30.06 -15.54
CA PRO A 498 -10.18 30.50 -14.18
C PRO A 498 -8.77 30.13 -13.68
N LEU A 499 -7.90 29.65 -14.59
CA LEU A 499 -6.50 29.32 -14.34
C LEU A 499 -5.55 30.11 -15.28
N ALA A 500 -6.06 31.00 -16.15
CA ALA A 500 -5.30 31.57 -17.25
C ALA A 500 -5.66 33.04 -17.57
N GLU A 501 -4.99 33.96 -16.86
CA GLU A 501 -5.22 35.41 -16.88
C GLU A 501 -5.52 35.98 -18.29
N GLY A 502 -6.68 36.61 -18.45
CA GLY A 502 -7.06 37.35 -19.64
C GLY A 502 -7.46 36.48 -20.84
N THR A 503 -7.79 35.21 -20.61
CA THR A 503 -8.20 34.26 -21.63
C THR A 503 -9.71 34.05 -21.60
N SER A 504 -10.39 34.18 -22.75
CA SER A 504 -11.86 34.02 -22.86
C SER A 504 -12.27 32.92 -23.84
N GLY A 505 -11.36 31.98 -24.12
CA GLY A 505 -11.47 31.03 -25.24
C GLY A 505 -11.13 29.58 -24.88
N CYS A 506 -11.24 29.19 -23.62
CA CYS A 506 -11.21 27.79 -23.22
C CYS A 506 -12.57 27.21 -23.60
N ALA A 507 -12.59 26.30 -24.57
CA ALA A 507 -13.82 25.57 -24.83
C ALA A 507 -13.95 24.56 -23.68
N PRO A 508 -15.09 24.55 -22.95
CA PRO A 508 -15.32 23.54 -21.94
C PRO A 508 -15.22 22.15 -22.59
N PRO A 509 -14.45 21.21 -22.03
CA PRO A 509 -14.47 19.82 -22.46
C PRO A 509 -15.91 19.29 -22.45
N ASP A 510 -16.31 18.46 -23.42
CA ASP A 510 -17.64 17.85 -23.38
C ASP A 510 -17.59 16.72 -22.35
N PRO A 511 -18.37 16.75 -21.24
CA PRO A 511 -18.35 15.69 -20.25
C PRO A 511 -18.85 14.34 -20.81
N ASN A 512 -19.46 14.33 -22.00
CA ASN A 512 -19.82 13.13 -22.75
C ASN A 512 -18.74 12.67 -23.74
N ASP A 513 -17.58 13.33 -23.80
CA ASP A 513 -16.38 12.99 -24.59
C ASP A 513 -15.16 13.35 -23.71
N ILE A 514 -14.93 12.50 -22.71
CA ILE A 514 -14.09 12.81 -21.55
C ILE A 514 -12.59 12.84 -21.88
N ASP A 515 -12.18 12.24 -23.00
CA ASP A 515 -10.82 12.33 -23.52
C ASP A 515 -10.65 13.34 -24.68
N GLY A 516 -11.76 13.92 -25.14
CA GLY A 516 -11.80 15.02 -26.11
C GLY A 516 -11.40 14.61 -27.52
N ASP A 517 -11.55 13.33 -27.87
CA ASP A 517 -11.13 12.79 -29.16
C ASP A 517 -12.14 13.06 -30.30
N GLY A 518 -13.34 13.54 -29.95
CA GLY A 518 -14.45 13.82 -30.85
C GLY A 518 -15.49 12.71 -30.94
N THR A 519 -15.30 11.61 -30.22
CA THR A 519 -16.21 10.46 -30.12
C THR A 519 -16.88 10.49 -28.74
N PRO A 520 -18.22 10.55 -28.66
CA PRO A 520 -18.87 10.51 -27.36
C PRO A 520 -18.56 9.20 -26.62
N ASN A 521 -18.32 9.25 -25.30
CA ASN A 521 -18.01 8.15 -24.38
C ASN A 521 -18.87 6.89 -24.58
N LEU A 522 -20.10 7.04 -25.09
CA LEU A 522 -21.02 5.92 -25.31
C LEU A 522 -20.79 5.16 -26.63
N ASP A 523 -20.20 5.83 -27.61
CA ASP A 523 -19.82 5.31 -28.92
C ASP A 523 -18.29 5.09 -29.01
N ASP A 524 -17.57 5.42 -27.94
CA ASP A 524 -16.12 5.37 -27.83
C ASP A 524 -15.65 4.02 -27.28
N ASN A 525 -14.79 3.33 -28.02
CA ASN A 525 -14.19 2.07 -27.62
C ASN A 525 -12.94 2.25 -26.73
N CYS A 526 -12.47 3.48 -26.53
CA CYS A 526 -11.53 3.87 -25.50
C CYS A 526 -11.95 5.17 -24.79
N PRO A 527 -13.05 5.18 -24.01
CA PRO A 527 -13.63 6.41 -23.45
C PRO A 527 -12.67 7.31 -22.66
N ASN A 528 -11.53 6.79 -22.21
CA ASN A 528 -10.57 7.54 -21.40
C ASN A 528 -9.22 7.77 -22.10
N ILE A 529 -9.05 7.31 -23.34
CA ILE A 529 -7.79 7.39 -24.08
C ILE A 529 -8.08 7.79 -25.52
N SER A 530 -7.76 9.06 -25.81
CA SER A 530 -8.05 9.66 -27.10
C SER A 530 -7.60 8.79 -28.27
N ASN A 531 -8.57 8.29 -29.03
CA ASN A 531 -8.36 7.47 -30.21
C ASN A 531 -9.38 7.80 -31.30
N PRO A 532 -9.31 8.99 -31.94
CA PRO A 532 -10.36 9.51 -32.84
C PRO A 532 -10.75 8.62 -34.03
N ASN A 533 -9.95 7.59 -34.33
CA ASN A 533 -10.19 6.65 -35.41
C ASN A 533 -10.91 5.37 -34.96
N GLN A 534 -11.07 5.16 -33.65
CA GLN A 534 -11.81 4.04 -33.05
C GLN A 534 -11.35 2.70 -33.63
N GLU A 535 -10.03 2.53 -33.78
CA GLU A 535 -9.43 1.29 -34.28
C GLU A 535 -9.65 0.19 -33.23
N ASP A 536 -10.14 -0.97 -33.67
CA ASP A 536 -10.34 -2.19 -32.88
C ASP A 536 -10.01 -3.34 -33.85
N ALA A 537 -8.77 -3.82 -33.77
CA ALA A 537 -8.21 -4.74 -34.75
C ALA A 537 -8.65 -6.20 -34.51
N ASP A 538 -9.13 -6.55 -33.32
CA ASP A 538 -9.59 -7.90 -32.99
C ASP A 538 -11.10 -8.06 -32.77
N PHE A 539 -11.84 -6.96 -32.84
CA PHE A 539 -13.29 -6.86 -32.81
C PHE A 539 -13.90 -7.30 -31.47
N ASP A 540 -13.31 -6.86 -30.36
CA ASP A 540 -13.81 -7.14 -29.01
C ASP A 540 -14.52 -5.96 -28.33
N ASP A 541 -14.72 -4.87 -29.07
CA ASP A 541 -15.34 -3.60 -28.66
C ASP A 541 -14.46 -2.77 -27.69
N ILE A 542 -13.18 -3.11 -27.51
CA ILE A 542 -12.15 -2.29 -26.84
C ILE A 542 -11.19 -1.75 -27.90
N GLY A 543 -10.91 -0.44 -27.89
CA GLY A 543 -10.06 0.15 -28.93
C GLY A 543 -8.58 -0.19 -28.75
N ASP A 544 -7.84 -0.27 -29.85
CA ASP A 544 -6.41 -0.61 -29.91
C ASP A 544 -5.55 0.28 -28.99
N ALA A 545 -6.00 1.51 -28.71
CA ALA A 545 -5.29 2.49 -27.88
C ALA A 545 -5.36 2.18 -26.37
N CYS A 546 -6.44 1.53 -25.93
CA CYS A 546 -6.70 1.20 -24.53
C CYS A 546 -6.76 -0.31 -24.28
N ASP A 547 -6.66 -1.11 -25.34
CA ASP A 547 -6.57 -2.55 -25.23
C ASP A 547 -5.12 -3.00 -24.94
N ALA A 548 -5.00 -3.85 -23.91
CA ALA A 548 -3.74 -4.51 -23.57
C ALA A 548 -3.35 -5.58 -24.59
N CYS A 549 -4.30 -6.05 -25.40
CA CYS A 549 -4.14 -7.15 -26.34
C CYS A 549 -4.65 -6.84 -27.76
N PRO A 550 -4.25 -5.75 -28.46
CA PRO A 550 -4.96 -5.20 -29.64
C PRO A 550 -5.16 -6.09 -30.88
N ASN A 551 -4.75 -7.36 -30.82
CA ASN A 551 -4.90 -8.33 -31.90
C ASN A 551 -5.49 -9.67 -31.40
N GLU A 552 -5.95 -9.74 -30.15
CA GLU A 552 -6.49 -10.92 -29.48
C GLU A 552 -7.70 -10.57 -28.60
N ALA A 553 -8.90 -10.72 -29.16
CA ALA A 553 -10.15 -10.40 -28.49
C ALA A 553 -10.20 -10.86 -27.01
N ASN A 554 -10.26 -9.89 -26.11
CA ASN A 554 -10.25 -10.01 -24.67
C ASN A 554 -11.38 -9.17 -24.04
N PRO A 555 -12.64 -9.39 -24.47
CA PRO A 555 -13.75 -8.54 -24.06
C PRO A 555 -13.86 -8.51 -22.54
N ASN A 556 -14.05 -7.32 -21.97
CA ASN A 556 -14.01 -6.99 -20.53
C ASN A 556 -12.60 -6.88 -19.89
N GLY A 557 -11.54 -6.65 -20.67
CA GLY A 557 -10.18 -6.46 -20.12
C GLY A 557 -9.57 -7.77 -19.58
N ALA A 558 -9.87 -8.90 -20.24
CA ALA A 558 -9.29 -10.19 -19.88
C ALA A 558 -7.78 -10.21 -20.12
N ALA A 559 -7.07 -11.10 -19.40
CA ALA A 559 -5.61 -11.20 -19.50
C ALA A 559 -5.17 -11.72 -20.88
N CYS A 560 -4.16 -11.10 -21.49
CA CYS A 560 -3.72 -11.48 -22.82
C CYS A 560 -3.06 -12.87 -22.85
N SER A 561 -3.34 -13.69 -23.86
CA SER A 561 -2.66 -14.98 -24.00
C SER A 561 -1.18 -14.76 -24.31
N ARG A 562 -0.29 -15.25 -23.44
CA ARG A 562 1.18 -15.09 -23.59
C ARG A 562 1.90 -16.40 -23.31
N THR A 563 2.97 -16.63 -24.03
CA THR A 563 3.90 -17.73 -23.75
C THR A 563 4.90 -17.34 -22.67
N ILE A 564 5.41 -18.33 -21.93
CA ILE A 564 6.49 -18.11 -20.96
C ILE A 564 7.71 -17.45 -21.63
N TYR A 565 8.03 -17.83 -22.87
CA TYR A 565 9.13 -17.26 -23.64
C TYR A 565 9.00 -15.75 -23.86
N GLU A 566 7.80 -15.26 -24.18
CA GLU A 566 7.55 -13.82 -24.40
C GLU A 566 7.72 -13.01 -23.12
N LEU A 567 7.18 -13.53 -22.01
CA LEU A 567 7.30 -12.91 -20.68
C LEU A 567 8.77 -12.86 -20.24
N LYS A 568 9.49 -13.98 -20.35
CA LYS A 568 10.88 -14.11 -19.89
C LYS A 568 11.89 -13.36 -20.76
N GLN A 569 11.59 -13.15 -22.03
CA GLN A 569 12.39 -12.28 -22.91
C GLN A 569 12.05 -10.78 -22.73
N ARG A 570 11.14 -10.43 -21.81
CA ARG A 570 10.71 -9.05 -21.52
C ARG A 570 10.18 -8.31 -22.75
N THR A 571 9.57 -9.06 -23.67
CA THR A 571 8.86 -8.46 -24.82
C THR A 571 7.61 -7.73 -24.38
N ILE A 572 7.08 -8.09 -23.19
CA ILE A 572 6.01 -7.44 -22.46
C ILE A 572 6.50 -7.18 -21.04
N THR A 573 6.40 -5.95 -20.54
CA THR A 573 6.98 -5.52 -19.26
C THR A 573 5.96 -5.23 -18.16
N SER A 574 4.67 -5.16 -18.49
CA SER A 574 3.56 -4.89 -17.55
C SER A 574 2.23 -5.39 -18.13
N GLY A 575 1.20 -5.48 -17.27
CA GLY A 575 -0.17 -5.88 -17.65
C GLY A 575 -0.57 -7.30 -17.23
N ARG A 576 -1.85 -7.66 -17.41
CA ARG A 576 -2.36 -9.01 -17.12
C ARG A 576 -2.00 -9.98 -18.26
N ALA A 577 -1.47 -11.15 -17.91
CA ALA A 577 -1.10 -12.21 -18.85
C ALA A 577 -1.73 -13.55 -18.46
N ALA A 578 -2.09 -14.33 -19.49
CA ALA A 578 -2.63 -15.67 -19.40
C ALA A 578 -1.63 -16.67 -20.00
N VAL A 579 -1.04 -17.54 -19.17
CA VAL A 579 -0.16 -18.64 -19.60
C VAL A 579 -0.98 -19.93 -19.62
N LYS A 580 -1.06 -20.61 -20.78
CA LYS A 580 -1.90 -21.80 -20.96
C LYS A 580 -1.09 -23.09 -21.06
N ASP A 581 -1.62 -24.17 -20.48
CA ASP A 581 -1.11 -25.55 -20.52
C ASP A 581 0.37 -25.73 -20.07
N ALA A 582 0.82 -24.94 -19.10
CA ALA A 582 2.19 -25.00 -18.58
C ALA A 582 2.33 -26.07 -17.47
N LEU A 583 3.51 -26.70 -17.40
CA LEU A 583 3.78 -27.76 -16.42
C LEU A 583 4.35 -27.20 -15.12
N VAL A 584 3.79 -27.59 -13.98
CA VAL A 584 4.32 -27.26 -12.65
C VAL A 584 5.55 -28.13 -12.35
N THR A 585 6.74 -27.54 -12.37
CA THR A 585 8.02 -28.27 -12.16
C THR A 585 8.51 -28.25 -10.73
N ALA A 586 8.10 -27.26 -9.95
CA ALA A 586 8.39 -27.13 -8.52
C ALA A 586 7.31 -26.31 -7.80
N VAL A 587 7.12 -26.57 -6.50
CA VAL A 587 6.15 -25.85 -5.65
C VAL A 587 6.90 -25.32 -4.44
N ALA A 588 6.79 -24.01 -4.21
CA ALA A 588 7.50 -23.28 -3.16
C ALA A 588 6.52 -22.77 -2.08
N PRO A 589 7.02 -22.29 -0.93
CA PRO A 589 6.16 -21.75 0.14
C PRO A 589 5.27 -20.60 -0.32
N THR A 590 5.78 -19.71 -1.18
CA THR A 590 5.11 -18.49 -1.67
C THR A 590 4.81 -18.53 -3.17
N GLY A 591 4.64 -19.73 -3.76
CA GLY A 591 4.28 -19.83 -5.17
C GLY A 591 4.67 -21.17 -5.80
N TYR A 592 4.78 -21.19 -7.11
CA TYR A 592 5.16 -22.38 -7.87
C TYR A 592 5.86 -22.00 -9.18
N PHE A 593 6.66 -22.92 -9.70
CA PHE A 593 7.38 -22.74 -10.95
C PHE A 593 6.69 -23.50 -12.07
N LEU A 594 6.55 -22.82 -13.19
CA LEU A 594 6.03 -23.36 -14.44
C LEU A 594 7.16 -23.51 -15.44
N GLN A 595 7.08 -24.54 -16.28
CA GLN A 595 7.99 -24.73 -17.40
C GLN A 595 7.28 -25.34 -18.60
N TYR A 596 7.59 -24.90 -19.82
CA TYR A 596 7.26 -25.65 -21.03
C TYR A 596 8.32 -26.71 -21.30
N ALA A 597 7.86 -27.92 -21.65
CA ALA A 597 8.69 -29.09 -21.91
C ALA A 597 8.66 -29.50 -23.39
N PRO A 598 9.70 -30.21 -23.90
CA PRO A 598 9.71 -30.72 -25.26
C PRO A 598 8.45 -31.54 -25.59
N GLY A 599 7.71 -31.10 -26.61
CA GLY A 599 6.46 -31.73 -27.04
C GLY A 599 5.19 -30.96 -26.66
N ASP A 600 5.29 -29.95 -25.79
CA ASP A 600 4.18 -29.05 -25.49
C ASP A 600 3.85 -28.17 -26.70
N ALA A 601 2.58 -27.78 -26.85
CA ALA A 601 2.12 -26.96 -27.98
C ALA A 601 2.83 -25.59 -28.03
N ASN A 602 3.08 -25.02 -26.84
CA ASN A 602 3.72 -23.71 -26.65
C ASN A 602 5.24 -23.79 -26.48
N TYR A 603 5.87 -24.96 -26.69
CA TYR A 603 7.32 -25.13 -26.59
C TYR A 603 8.04 -24.63 -27.85
N ASP A 604 8.90 -23.62 -27.70
CA ASP A 604 9.73 -23.13 -28.80
C ASP A 604 10.92 -24.07 -29.03
N ASN A 605 10.89 -24.82 -30.14
CA ASN A 605 11.95 -25.75 -30.50
C ASN A 605 13.27 -25.09 -30.93
N THR A 606 13.27 -23.77 -31.18
CA THR A 606 14.46 -23.00 -31.55
C THR A 606 15.21 -22.50 -30.33
N LEU A 607 14.49 -22.02 -29.31
CA LEU A 607 15.04 -21.61 -28.02
C LEU A 607 15.25 -22.80 -27.08
N GLY A 608 14.47 -23.86 -27.24
CA GLY A 608 14.54 -25.04 -26.40
C GLY A 608 14.14 -24.71 -24.96
N ALA A 609 14.99 -25.10 -24.00
CA ALA A 609 14.75 -24.86 -22.58
C ALA A 609 14.99 -23.39 -22.18
N ASP A 610 15.67 -22.60 -23.00
CA ASP A 610 16.00 -21.22 -22.69
C ASP A 610 14.72 -20.38 -22.68
N TYR A 611 14.49 -19.65 -21.58
CA TYR A 611 13.29 -18.85 -21.31
C TYR A 611 11.99 -19.66 -21.21
N SER A 612 12.09 -20.98 -20.99
CA SER A 612 10.92 -21.86 -20.91
C SER A 612 10.25 -21.89 -19.53
N GLY A 613 10.84 -21.25 -18.50
CA GLY A 613 10.37 -21.31 -17.12
C GLY A 613 10.01 -19.96 -16.50
N ILE A 614 9.02 -19.92 -15.61
CA ILE A 614 8.59 -18.72 -14.88
C ILE A 614 8.09 -19.06 -13.48
N PHE A 615 8.23 -18.11 -12.55
CA PHE A 615 7.66 -18.20 -11.22
C PHE A 615 6.29 -17.53 -11.16
N VAL A 616 5.33 -18.19 -10.51
CA VAL A 616 4.01 -17.62 -10.19
C VAL A 616 3.94 -17.41 -8.70
N PHE A 617 3.88 -16.14 -8.28
CA PHE A 617 3.81 -15.75 -6.89
C PHE A 617 2.40 -15.95 -6.34
N THR A 618 2.34 -16.53 -5.14
CA THR A 618 1.13 -16.60 -4.31
C THR A 618 1.51 -16.22 -2.88
N SER A 619 0.53 -15.88 -2.03
CA SER A 619 0.83 -15.79 -0.60
C SER A 619 1.20 -17.17 -0.01
N ALA A 620 1.82 -17.19 1.17
CA ALA A 620 2.12 -18.44 1.87
C ALA A 620 0.85 -19.28 2.14
N ALA A 621 -0.26 -18.59 2.43
CA ALA A 621 -1.59 -19.18 2.62
C ALA A 621 -2.33 -19.48 1.31
N GLY A 622 -1.82 -19.03 0.16
CA GLY A 622 -2.46 -19.21 -1.14
C GLY A 622 -2.48 -20.68 -1.59
N THR A 623 -3.57 -21.05 -2.28
CA THR A 623 -3.73 -22.35 -2.94
C THR A 623 -2.66 -22.50 -4.03
N LYS A 624 -2.10 -23.70 -4.18
CA LYS A 624 -1.05 -24.01 -5.16
C LYS A 624 -1.36 -25.33 -5.87
N PRO A 625 -1.06 -25.48 -7.17
CA PRO A 625 -1.16 -26.76 -7.86
C PRO A 625 -0.08 -27.73 -7.36
N ALA A 626 -0.24 -29.02 -7.64
CA ALA A 626 0.76 -30.02 -7.31
C ALA A 626 1.88 -30.08 -8.36
N GLN A 627 3.07 -30.52 -7.95
CA GLN A 627 4.15 -30.81 -8.89
C GLN A 627 3.70 -31.88 -9.90
N GLY A 628 3.93 -31.62 -11.19
CA GLY A 628 3.46 -32.47 -12.29
C GLY A 628 2.04 -32.15 -12.77
N ASP A 629 1.35 -31.14 -12.21
CA ASP A 629 0.11 -30.62 -12.78
C ASP A 629 0.38 -29.77 -14.02
N ARG A 630 -0.57 -29.80 -14.97
CA ARG A 630 -0.70 -28.83 -16.06
C ARG A 630 -1.72 -27.79 -15.63
N VAL A 631 -1.40 -26.52 -15.85
CA VAL A 631 -2.25 -25.41 -15.43
C VAL A 631 -2.40 -24.35 -16.51
N ASP A 632 -3.58 -23.75 -16.54
CA ASP A 632 -3.81 -22.44 -17.12
C ASP A 632 -3.74 -21.41 -15.99
N VAL A 633 -2.92 -20.38 -16.16
CA VAL A 633 -2.69 -19.33 -15.16
C VAL A 633 -3.00 -17.97 -15.74
N GLU A 634 -3.68 -17.13 -14.98
CA GLU A 634 -3.84 -15.69 -15.26
C GLU A 634 -3.28 -14.89 -14.10
N GLY A 635 -2.41 -13.92 -14.38
CA GLY A 635 -1.82 -13.05 -13.37
C GLY A 635 -1.22 -11.79 -13.97
N THR A 636 -0.73 -10.90 -13.12
CA THR A 636 -0.10 -9.64 -13.54
C THR A 636 1.39 -9.85 -13.72
N VAL A 637 1.94 -9.39 -14.84
CA VAL A 637 3.38 -9.47 -15.13
C VAL A 637 4.09 -8.40 -14.30
N GLY A 638 5.12 -8.83 -13.58
CA GLY A 638 5.95 -7.91 -12.79
C GLY A 638 7.41 -8.35 -12.69
N ASP A 639 8.27 -7.39 -12.40
CA ASP A 639 9.66 -7.61 -12.01
C ASP A 639 9.76 -7.45 -10.49
N TYR A 640 10.17 -8.50 -9.79
CA TYR A 640 10.35 -8.50 -8.35
C TYR A 640 11.80 -8.85 -8.03
N PHE A 641 12.57 -7.86 -7.60
CA PHE A 641 14.01 -8.00 -7.33
C PHE A 641 14.81 -8.62 -8.50
N GLY A 642 14.50 -8.24 -9.73
CA GLY A 642 15.15 -8.72 -10.95
C GLY A 642 14.53 -9.98 -11.55
N GLN A 643 13.68 -10.68 -10.80
CA GLN A 643 12.96 -11.86 -11.26
C GLN A 643 11.68 -11.45 -11.99
N VAL A 644 11.55 -11.86 -13.25
CA VAL A 644 10.27 -11.75 -13.98
C VAL A 644 9.35 -12.87 -13.51
N GLN A 645 8.19 -12.49 -12.98
CA GLN A 645 7.19 -13.40 -12.40
C GLN A 645 5.76 -12.96 -12.75
N LEU A 646 4.78 -13.84 -12.49
CA LEU A 646 3.36 -13.50 -12.46
C LEU A 646 2.91 -13.35 -11.00
N SER A 647 2.27 -12.23 -10.65
CA SER A 647 1.61 -11.99 -9.36
C SER A 647 0.09 -12.14 -9.48
N GLU A 648 -0.61 -12.30 -8.34
CA GLU A 648 -2.07 -12.43 -8.30
C GLU A 648 -2.61 -13.59 -9.15
N GLY A 649 -1.79 -14.63 -9.29
CA GLY A 649 -2.04 -15.75 -10.19
C GLY A 649 -3.27 -16.56 -9.77
N THR A 650 -4.36 -16.48 -10.54
CA THR A 650 -5.42 -17.49 -10.51
C THR A 650 -5.05 -18.63 -11.44
N PHE A 651 -5.35 -19.87 -11.07
CA PHE A 651 -5.03 -21.02 -11.91
C PHE A 651 -6.16 -22.04 -11.97
N THR A 652 -6.21 -22.74 -13.10
CA THR A 652 -7.06 -23.91 -13.31
C THR A 652 -6.18 -25.10 -13.67
N VAL A 653 -6.33 -26.21 -12.95
CA VAL A 653 -5.62 -27.46 -13.26
C VAL A 653 -6.32 -28.15 -14.43
N THR A 654 -5.59 -28.37 -15.53
CA THR A 654 -6.10 -29.01 -16.75
C THR A 654 -5.77 -30.51 -16.79
N ALA A 655 -4.65 -30.92 -16.18
CA ALA A 655 -4.26 -32.32 -16.00
C ALA A 655 -3.31 -32.48 -14.80
N SER A 656 -3.21 -33.70 -14.26
CA SER A 656 -2.34 -34.00 -13.11
C SER A 656 -1.40 -35.18 -13.35
N GLY A 657 -0.31 -35.25 -12.59
CA GLY A 657 0.61 -36.39 -12.54
C GLY A 657 1.46 -36.59 -13.80
N GLN A 658 1.77 -35.51 -14.51
CA GLN A 658 2.65 -35.54 -15.68
C GLN A 658 4.10 -35.79 -15.29
N THR A 659 4.88 -36.35 -16.22
CA THR A 659 6.33 -36.54 -16.02
C THR A 659 7.04 -35.21 -16.21
N LEU A 660 7.98 -34.91 -15.32
CA LEU A 660 8.80 -33.69 -15.40
C LEU A 660 9.83 -33.79 -16.54
N PRO A 661 10.23 -32.67 -17.16
CA PRO A 661 11.32 -32.66 -18.13
C PRO A 661 12.64 -33.08 -17.48
N ASP A 662 13.55 -33.66 -18.28
CA ASP A 662 14.91 -33.92 -17.85
C ASP A 662 15.62 -32.58 -17.50
N PRO A 663 16.37 -32.49 -16.39
CA PRO A 663 17.08 -31.28 -16.02
C PRO A 663 18.17 -30.94 -17.04
N ILE A 664 18.37 -29.65 -17.31
CA ILE A 664 19.43 -29.19 -18.19
C ILE A 664 20.78 -29.21 -17.44
N LEU A 665 21.71 -30.03 -17.92
CA LEU A 665 23.06 -30.10 -17.37
C LEU A 665 23.84 -28.81 -17.68
N VAL A 666 24.33 -28.14 -16.64
CA VAL A 666 25.11 -26.89 -16.71
C VAL A 666 26.33 -26.97 -15.80
N SER A 667 27.32 -26.09 -15.99
CA SER A 667 28.38 -25.90 -14.99
C SER A 667 28.01 -24.79 -14.00
N PRO A 668 28.53 -24.83 -12.75
CA PRO A 668 28.30 -23.74 -11.79
C PRO A 668 28.68 -22.36 -12.32
N ALA A 669 29.72 -22.24 -13.13
CA ALA A 669 30.15 -20.97 -13.72
C ALA A 669 29.21 -20.48 -14.84
N ASP A 670 28.46 -21.37 -15.49
CA ASP A 670 27.51 -20.97 -16.53
C ASP A 670 26.31 -20.26 -15.91
N VAL A 671 25.85 -20.68 -14.74
CA VAL A 671 24.60 -20.19 -14.12
C VAL A 671 24.81 -19.44 -12.80
N GLY A 672 26.01 -19.46 -12.23
CA GLY A 672 26.38 -18.69 -11.05
C GLY A 672 26.75 -17.25 -11.40
N ALA A 673 26.39 -16.29 -10.54
CA ALA A 673 26.39 -14.84 -10.81
C ALA A 673 25.46 -14.43 -11.98
N ALA A 674 25.35 -13.13 -12.27
CA ALA A 674 24.45 -12.58 -13.30
C ALA A 674 24.93 -12.85 -14.74
N THR A 675 25.06 -14.13 -15.11
CA THR A 675 25.48 -14.57 -16.45
C THR A 675 24.31 -14.54 -17.44
N PRO A 676 24.58 -14.37 -18.76
CA PRO A 676 23.54 -14.51 -19.78
C PRO A 676 22.82 -15.86 -19.73
N ARG A 677 23.54 -16.93 -19.35
CA ARG A 677 22.98 -18.28 -19.28
C ARG A 677 22.10 -18.48 -18.05
N GLY A 678 22.40 -17.82 -16.92
CA GLY A 678 21.52 -17.76 -15.76
C GLY A 678 20.18 -17.12 -16.12
N VAL A 679 20.21 -15.96 -16.81
CA VAL A 679 19.00 -15.27 -17.30
C VAL A 679 18.16 -16.15 -18.21
N GLN A 680 18.80 -16.89 -19.13
CA GLN A 680 18.13 -17.83 -20.02
C GLN A 680 17.49 -19.01 -19.29
N LEU A 681 18.06 -19.48 -18.18
CA LEU A 681 17.57 -20.66 -17.48
C LEU A 681 16.80 -20.33 -16.20
N GLU A 682 16.49 -19.05 -15.95
CA GLU A 682 15.69 -18.67 -14.79
C GLU A 682 14.29 -19.33 -14.85
N GLY A 683 13.89 -19.98 -13.77
CA GLY A 683 12.67 -20.78 -13.65
C GLY A 683 12.75 -22.18 -14.26
N VAL A 684 13.87 -22.56 -14.87
CA VAL A 684 14.06 -23.84 -15.57
C VAL A 684 14.70 -24.88 -14.66
N LEU A 685 14.31 -26.15 -14.82
CA LEU A 685 14.94 -27.26 -14.12
C LEU A 685 16.35 -27.55 -14.64
N VAL A 686 17.36 -27.43 -13.78
CA VAL A 686 18.80 -27.59 -14.11
C VAL A 686 19.49 -28.64 -13.22
N GLU A 687 20.66 -29.10 -13.65
CA GLU A 687 21.56 -29.98 -12.90
C GLU A 687 23.01 -29.49 -13.01
N VAL A 688 23.73 -29.44 -11.89
CA VAL A 688 25.19 -29.37 -11.86
C VAL A 688 25.75 -30.69 -11.32
N ALA A 689 26.90 -31.14 -11.83
CA ALA A 689 27.47 -32.44 -11.50
C ALA A 689 28.92 -32.34 -11.00
N ASN A 690 29.28 -33.20 -10.04
CA ASN A 690 30.61 -33.33 -9.43
C ASN A 690 31.18 -32.02 -8.89
N VAL A 691 30.39 -31.31 -8.08
CA VAL A 691 30.74 -30.01 -7.52
C VAL A 691 31.31 -30.16 -6.11
N THR A 692 32.03 -29.15 -5.63
CA THR A 692 32.58 -29.12 -4.27
C THR A 692 32.01 -27.95 -3.51
N VAL A 693 31.59 -28.15 -2.26
CA VAL A 693 31.14 -27.05 -1.39
C VAL A 693 32.32 -26.18 -1.01
N THR A 694 32.24 -24.88 -1.24
CA THR A 694 33.33 -23.92 -1.02
C THR A 694 33.04 -22.93 0.11
N GLU A 695 31.76 -22.69 0.41
CA GLU A 695 31.31 -21.72 1.40
C GLU A 695 29.98 -22.17 1.99
N LEU A 696 29.77 -21.88 3.28
CA LEU A 696 28.51 -22.08 4.00
C LEU A 696 28.05 -20.72 4.51
N GLU A 697 26.74 -20.54 4.60
CA GLU A 697 26.14 -19.30 5.12
C GLU A 697 26.74 -18.06 4.42
N PRO A 698 26.77 -18.02 3.06
CA PRO A 698 27.24 -16.86 2.34
C PRO A 698 26.46 -15.62 2.78
N ILE A 699 27.07 -14.45 2.64
CA ILE A 699 26.50 -13.16 3.09
C ILE A 699 25.03 -13.07 2.62
N PRO A 700 24.07 -12.85 3.55
CA PRO A 700 22.66 -12.68 3.22
C PRO A 700 22.50 -11.57 2.19
N GLY A 701 21.70 -11.82 1.16
CA GLY A 701 21.29 -10.77 0.24
C GLY A 701 20.20 -9.88 0.87
N ALA A 702 19.79 -8.82 0.17
CA ALA A 702 18.70 -7.95 0.62
C ALA A 702 17.43 -8.78 0.93
N GLY A 703 16.84 -8.56 2.11
CA GLY A 703 15.64 -9.28 2.57
C GLY A 703 15.89 -10.67 3.20
N ASP A 704 17.15 -11.11 3.27
CA ASP A 704 17.57 -12.36 3.91
C ASP A 704 18.27 -12.07 5.25
N THR A 705 18.17 -12.99 6.21
CA THR A 705 18.78 -12.84 7.55
C THR A 705 19.52 -14.10 7.93
N ALA A 706 20.76 -13.97 8.41
CA ALA A 706 21.53 -15.10 8.87
C ALA A 706 20.84 -15.82 10.07
N PRO A 707 20.88 -17.16 10.15
CA PRO A 707 21.47 -18.07 9.17
C PRO A 707 20.61 -18.18 7.89
N THR A 708 21.26 -18.07 6.73
CA THR A 708 20.65 -18.19 5.40
C THR A 708 20.39 -19.64 5.02
N HIS A 709 21.05 -20.60 5.67
CA HIS A 709 20.99 -22.02 5.33
C HIS A 709 21.42 -22.34 3.88
N GLU A 710 22.11 -21.41 3.23
CA GLU A 710 22.66 -21.57 1.89
C GLU A 710 24.09 -22.13 1.93
N PHE A 711 24.50 -22.74 0.82
CA PHE A 711 25.90 -23.07 0.58
C PHE A 711 26.31 -22.77 -0.86
N VAL A 712 27.59 -22.50 -1.08
CA VAL A 712 28.15 -22.22 -2.41
C VAL A 712 28.91 -23.45 -2.90
N VAL A 713 28.68 -23.80 -4.16
CA VAL A 713 29.43 -24.85 -4.86
C VAL A 713 30.37 -24.26 -5.90
N ASP A 714 31.58 -24.81 -5.97
CA ASP A 714 32.68 -24.40 -6.86
C ASP A 714 32.98 -22.89 -6.84
N GLY A 715 32.68 -22.22 -5.72
CA GLY A 715 32.96 -20.81 -5.47
C GLY A 715 32.04 -19.80 -6.15
N VAL A 716 31.00 -20.24 -6.88
CA VAL A 716 30.21 -19.33 -7.75
C VAL A 716 28.70 -19.53 -7.70
N LEU A 717 28.20 -20.74 -7.44
CA LEU A 717 26.76 -21.02 -7.50
C LEU A 717 26.21 -21.31 -6.11
N ARG A 718 25.18 -20.57 -5.70
CA ARG A 718 24.47 -20.80 -4.45
C ARG A 718 23.45 -21.93 -4.60
N VAL A 719 23.32 -22.73 -3.56
CA VAL A 719 22.24 -23.70 -3.37
C VAL A 719 21.46 -23.23 -2.14
N ASN A 720 20.16 -23.01 -2.31
CA ASN A 720 19.29 -22.40 -1.30
C ASN A 720 18.26 -23.43 -0.78
N ASP A 721 17.70 -23.16 0.39
CA ASP A 721 16.75 -24.00 1.12
C ASP A 721 15.28 -23.64 0.86
N PHE A 722 14.98 -22.78 -0.13
CA PHE A 722 13.66 -22.20 -0.39
C PHE A 722 12.54 -23.24 -0.49
N MET A 723 12.87 -24.43 -0.99
CA MET A 723 11.97 -25.58 -1.06
C MET A 723 12.45 -26.77 -0.25
N TYR A 724 13.76 -26.96 -0.11
CA TYR A 724 14.32 -28.11 0.59
C TYR A 724 15.61 -27.75 1.32
N LEU A 725 15.55 -27.84 2.65
CA LEU A 725 16.72 -27.73 3.53
C LEU A 725 17.51 -29.04 3.55
N LEU A 726 18.79 -28.98 3.19
CA LEU A 726 19.72 -30.08 3.36
C LEU A 726 20.21 -30.13 4.82
N ASP A 727 19.70 -31.09 5.59
CA ASP A 727 20.05 -31.30 7.01
C ASP A 727 20.65 -32.70 7.25
N PRO A 728 21.86 -32.83 7.83
CA PRO A 728 22.77 -31.75 8.23
C PRO A 728 23.33 -30.97 7.05
N ALA A 729 23.58 -29.67 7.29
CA ALA A 729 24.23 -28.79 6.33
C ALA A 729 25.55 -29.41 5.81
N PRO A 730 25.90 -29.18 4.54
CA PRO A 730 27.13 -29.73 4.01
C PRO A 730 28.35 -29.06 4.63
N LEU A 731 29.53 -29.61 4.37
CA LEU A 731 30.78 -29.10 4.92
C LEU A 731 31.64 -28.46 3.84
N VAL A 732 32.38 -27.40 4.17
CA VAL A 732 33.36 -26.82 3.23
C VAL A 732 34.39 -27.88 2.83
N GLY A 733 34.57 -28.06 1.52
CA GLY A 733 35.42 -29.08 0.90
C GLY A 733 34.70 -30.38 0.56
N GLU A 734 33.40 -30.49 0.86
CA GLU A 734 32.63 -31.70 0.59
C GLU A 734 32.30 -31.87 -0.90
N PRO A 735 32.60 -33.03 -1.51
CA PRO A 735 32.16 -33.33 -2.87
C PRO A 735 30.67 -33.72 -2.90
N ILE A 736 29.93 -33.13 -3.83
CA ILE A 736 28.53 -33.46 -4.12
C ILE A 736 28.44 -33.97 -5.56
N ALA A 737 27.89 -35.18 -5.74
CA ALA A 737 27.86 -35.84 -7.04
C ALA A 737 26.98 -35.09 -8.06
N PHE A 738 25.86 -34.53 -7.61
CA PHE A 738 25.02 -33.62 -8.39
C PHE A 738 24.13 -32.77 -7.49
N VAL A 739 23.69 -31.62 -8.00
CA VAL A 739 22.59 -30.82 -7.42
C VAL A 739 21.60 -30.51 -8.55
N ARG A 740 20.33 -30.81 -8.33
CA ARG A 740 19.19 -30.55 -9.23
C ARG A 740 18.24 -29.55 -8.59
N GLY A 741 17.52 -28.81 -9.41
CA GLY A 741 16.51 -27.89 -8.92
C GLY A 741 16.10 -26.89 -9.98
N VAL A 742 15.13 -26.04 -9.66
CA VAL A 742 14.83 -24.89 -10.53
C VAL A 742 15.87 -23.81 -10.27
N LEU A 743 16.39 -23.20 -11.32
CA LEU A 743 17.29 -22.06 -11.19
C LEU A 743 16.46 -20.80 -10.90
N ARG A 744 16.77 -20.08 -9.84
CA ARG A 744 16.02 -18.87 -9.43
C ARG A 744 16.97 -17.70 -9.25
N LEU A 745 16.58 -16.52 -9.73
CA LEU A 745 17.20 -15.26 -9.33
C LEU A 745 16.50 -14.76 -8.07
N ALA A 746 17.25 -14.59 -6.98
CA ALA A 746 16.76 -13.99 -5.75
C ALA A 746 17.90 -13.28 -5.03
N ASN A 747 17.62 -12.10 -4.48
CA ASN A 747 18.59 -11.28 -3.74
C ASN A 747 19.89 -11.09 -4.55
N GLU A 748 19.74 -10.71 -5.83
CA GLU A 748 20.83 -10.48 -6.79
C GLU A 748 21.72 -11.68 -7.14
N ASN A 749 21.35 -12.89 -6.71
CA ASN A 749 22.11 -14.10 -6.95
C ASN A 749 21.25 -15.16 -7.64
N TYR A 750 21.82 -15.83 -8.65
CA TYR A 750 21.24 -17.06 -9.17
C TYR A 750 21.54 -18.22 -8.22
N LYS A 751 20.50 -18.97 -7.89
CA LYS A 751 20.53 -20.09 -6.94
C LYS A 751 19.85 -21.29 -7.56
N ILE A 752 20.37 -22.50 -7.32
CA ILE A 752 19.60 -23.72 -7.58
C ILE A 752 18.75 -23.99 -6.35
N GLU A 753 17.46 -24.22 -6.56
CA GLU A 753 16.47 -24.54 -5.53
C GLU A 753 16.12 -26.04 -5.58
N PRO A 754 16.74 -26.90 -4.75
CA PRO A 754 16.43 -28.32 -4.71
C PRO A 754 14.99 -28.54 -4.22
N ARG A 755 14.28 -29.51 -4.80
CA ARG A 755 12.87 -29.75 -4.46
C ARG A 755 12.72 -30.83 -3.40
N SER A 756 13.73 -31.68 -3.25
CA SER A 756 13.76 -32.78 -2.27
C SER A 756 15.18 -33.34 -2.10
N ALA A 757 15.36 -34.27 -1.15
CA ALA A 757 16.60 -35.01 -0.97
C ALA A 757 17.10 -35.74 -2.25
N ALA A 758 16.18 -36.15 -3.14
CA ALA A 758 16.54 -36.85 -4.38
C ALA A 758 17.25 -35.94 -5.39
N ASP A 759 17.17 -34.62 -5.20
CA ASP A 759 17.83 -33.63 -6.03
C ASP A 759 19.28 -33.36 -5.60
N ILE A 760 19.76 -33.92 -4.48
CA ILE A 760 21.13 -33.71 -3.98
C ILE A 760 21.88 -35.04 -3.85
N GLY A 761 22.94 -35.22 -4.64
CA GLY A 761 23.80 -36.40 -4.66
C GLY A 761 24.89 -36.40 -3.58
N ALA A 762 24.54 -36.15 -2.31
CA ALA A 762 25.49 -36.10 -1.20
C ALA A 762 25.54 -37.44 -0.41
N SER A 763 26.74 -38.01 -0.17
CA SER A 763 26.95 -39.31 0.52
C SER A 763 27.56 -39.14 1.92
N ALA A 764 27.37 -40.12 2.81
CA ALA A 764 28.05 -40.11 4.11
C ALA A 764 29.53 -40.44 3.95
N GLU A 765 30.39 -39.43 4.11
CA GLU A 765 31.85 -39.56 3.98
C GLU A 765 32.56 -39.38 5.33
N LEU A 766 33.77 -39.91 5.46
CA LEU A 766 34.59 -39.75 6.67
C LEU A 766 35.13 -38.31 6.77
N PHE A 767 34.82 -37.62 7.87
CA PHE A 767 35.10 -36.20 8.04
C PHE A 767 36.26 -35.88 8.98
N ALA A 768 36.21 -36.35 10.22
CA ALA A 768 37.19 -35.95 11.24
C ALA A 768 37.32 -36.94 12.40
N PHE A 769 38.34 -36.72 13.23
CA PHE A 769 38.32 -37.13 14.64
C PHE A 769 37.72 -36.00 15.47
N ASP A 770 36.88 -36.33 16.43
CA ASP A 770 36.33 -35.37 17.39
C ASP A 770 36.59 -35.84 18.84
N PRO A 771 37.32 -35.06 19.66
CA PRO A 771 38.09 -33.88 19.27
C PRO A 771 39.29 -34.23 18.40
N ALA A 772 39.75 -33.30 17.56
CA ALA A 772 40.93 -33.47 16.70
C ALA A 772 42.24 -33.69 17.50
N VAL A 773 42.30 -33.19 18.74
CA VAL A 773 43.37 -33.45 19.71
C VAL A 773 42.73 -33.93 21.01
N VAL A 774 43.08 -35.11 21.49
CA VAL A 774 42.63 -35.66 22.76
C VAL A 774 43.79 -35.80 23.73
N TYR A 775 43.56 -35.39 24.98
CA TYR A 775 44.53 -35.54 26.06
C TYR A 775 44.19 -36.77 26.88
N VAL A 776 45.15 -37.68 27.03
CA VAL A 776 44.94 -39.00 27.62
C VAL A 776 45.85 -39.18 28.84
N PRO A 777 45.31 -39.40 30.05
CA PRO A 777 46.12 -39.73 31.21
C PRO A 777 46.90 -41.03 31.01
N VAL A 778 48.13 -41.10 31.51
CA VAL A 778 48.90 -42.35 31.56
C VAL A 778 48.09 -43.45 32.25
N GLY A 779 47.98 -44.61 31.60
CA GLY A 779 47.24 -45.77 32.09
C GLY A 779 45.80 -45.89 31.58
N THR A 780 45.37 -44.99 30.70
CA THR A 780 44.04 -45.08 30.06
C THR A 780 43.93 -46.33 29.19
N ASN A 781 42.82 -47.06 29.33
CA ASN A 781 42.44 -48.21 28.52
C ASN A 781 40.91 -48.24 28.33
N GLY A 782 40.43 -47.63 27.25
CA GLY A 782 39.01 -47.40 26.97
C GLY A 782 38.79 -46.09 26.22
N VAL A 783 37.54 -45.64 26.10
CA VAL A 783 37.25 -44.31 25.56
C VAL A 783 37.84 -43.25 26.50
N PRO A 784 38.65 -42.29 26.00
CA PRO A 784 39.26 -41.26 26.85
C PRO A 784 38.20 -40.44 27.62
N PRO A 785 38.53 -39.89 28.81
CA PRO A 785 37.61 -39.05 29.58
C PRO A 785 37.10 -37.79 28.87
N GLY A 786 37.81 -37.33 27.82
CA GLY A 786 37.39 -36.22 26.96
C GLY A 786 36.59 -36.66 25.72
N GLY A 787 36.23 -37.94 25.61
CA GLY A 787 35.71 -38.54 24.39
C GLY A 787 36.80 -38.69 23.32
N LEU A 788 36.54 -39.54 22.34
CA LEU A 788 37.25 -39.58 21.06
C LEU A 788 36.39 -40.40 20.10
N GLN A 789 35.96 -39.83 18.99
CA GLN A 789 35.18 -40.53 17.97
C GLN A 789 35.69 -40.23 16.56
N VAL A 790 35.37 -41.12 15.61
CA VAL A 790 35.37 -40.75 14.18
C VAL A 790 34.00 -40.17 13.84
N VAL A 791 33.97 -39.16 12.97
CA VAL A 791 32.75 -38.45 12.56
C VAL A 791 32.60 -38.52 11.04
N LEU A 792 31.38 -38.72 10.58
CA LEU A 792 30.96 -38.68 9.18
C LEU A 792 30.34 -37.32 8.84
N THR A 793 30.30 -36.96 7.55
CA THR A 793 29.66 -35.72 7.08
C THR A 793 28.14 -35.72 7.28
N ARG A 794 27.51 -36.89 7.40
CA ARG A 794 26.07 -37.08 7.62
C ARG A 794 25.75 -38.50 8.11
N PRO A 795 24.53 -38.77 8.61
CA PRO A 795 24.16 -40.09 9.13
C PRO A 795 24.46 -41.23 8.16
N ALA A 796 25.03 -42.31 8.68
CA ALA A 796 25.39 -43.46 7.87
C ALA A 796 24.13 -44.11 7.24
N PRO A 797 24.03 -44.25 5.90
CA PRO A 797 22.86 -44.85 5.25
C PRO A 797 22.72 -46.35 5.55
N ALA A 798 23.82 -46.99 5.95
CA ALA A 798 23.95 -48.34 6.49
C ALA A 798 25.20 -48.40 7.38
N ALA A 799 25.40 -49.46 8.17
CA ALA A 799 26.59 -49.57 9.03
C ALA A 799 27.91 -49.47 8.23
N LEU A 800 28.78 -48.52 8.59
CA LEU A 800 30.04 -48.22 7.89
C LEU A 800 31.25 -48.60 8.74
N ALA A 801 32.21 -49.31 8.13
CA ALA A 801 33.40 -49.79 8.81
C ALA A 801 34.61 -48.90 8.51
N VAL A 802 35.09 -48.16 9.51
CA VAL A 802 36.22 -47.22 9.40
C VAL A 802 37.49 -47.91 9.92
N THR A 803 38.55 -47.93 9.12
CA THR A 803 39.84 -48.51 9.50
C THR A 803 40.63 -47.51 10.32
N LEU A 804 41.23 -47.93 11.43
CA LEU A 804 42.02 -47.05 12.31
C LEU A 804 43.46 -47.52 12.43
N SER A 805 44.39 -46.58 12.61
CA SER A 805 45.80 -46.86 12.91
C SER A 805 46.42 -45.76 13.78
N SER A 806 47.55 -46.08 14.41
CA SER A 806 48.39 -45.16 15.18
C SER A 806 49.82 -45.21 14.64
N ASN A 807 50.48 -44.05 14.55
CA ASN A 807 51.89 -43.98 14.14
C ASN A 807 52.88 -44.27 15.28
N ASP A 808 52.42 -44.31 16.53
CA ASP A 808 53.26 -44.53 17.72
C ASP A 808 52.84 -45.82 18.45
N PRO A 809 53.74 -46.80 18.64
CA PRO A 809 53.40 -48.06 19.30
C PRO A 809 53.03 -47.90 20.79
N GLY A 810 53.32 -46.76 21.42
CA GLY A 810 52.93 -46.44 22.79
C GLY A 810 51.46 -46.04 22.95
N VAL A 811 50.73 -45.79 21.84
CA VAL A 811 49.28 -45.54 21.81
C VAL A 811 48.65 -46.50 20.82
N THR A 812 47.73 -47.35 21.30
CA THR A 812 47.04 -48.35 20.47
C THR A 812 45.53 -48.09 20.42
N VAL A 813 44.94 -48.35 19.24
CA VAL A 813 43.50 -48.25 18.96
C VAL A 813 43.02 -49.57 18.32
N PRO A 814 41.72 -49.89 18.35
CA PRO A 814 41.16 -50.98 17.56
C PRO A 814 41.52 -50.83 16.08
N ALA A 815 41.69 -51.94 15.35
CA ALA A 815 42.00 -51.86 13.91
C ALA A 815 40.83 -51.28 13.07
N MET A 816 39.61 -51.30 13.63
CA MET A 816 38.39 -50.84 12.96
C MET A 816 37.38 -50.37 14.01
N VAL A 817 36.58 -49.38 13.64
CA VAL A 817 35.38 -48.91 14.36
C VAL A 817 34.20 -48.91 13.40
N THR A 818 32.99 -49.19 13.88
CA THR A 818 31.76 -49.20 13.07
C THR A 818 30.90 -48.00 13.45
N VAL A 819 30.49 -47.20 12.46
CA VAL A 819 29.44 -46.19 12.60
C VAL A 819 28.13 -46.85 12.19
N ASP A 820 27.19 -46.98 13.13
CA ASP A 820 25.92 -47.67 12.90
C ASP A 820 24.98 -46.86 11.99
N GLN A 821 24.02 -47.54 11.35
CA GLN A 821 23.04 -46.87 10.49
C GLN A 821 22.29 -45.77 11.25
N GLY A 822 22.20 -44.58 10.66
CA GLY A 822 21.57 -43.41 11.26
C GLY A 822 22.47 -42.63 12.23
N GLU A 823 23.66 -43.15 12.57
CA GLU A 823 24.62 -42.46 13.41
C GLU A 823 25.60 -41.63 12.57
N ILE A 824 26.08 -40.53 13.13
CA ILE A 824 27.07 -39.64 12.50
C ILE A 824 28.50 -39.91 12.98
N GLY A 825 28.70 -40.75 14.00
CA GLY A 825 30.02 -41.03 14.55
C GLY A 825 30.09 -42.29 15.39
N ALA A 826 31.31 -42.68 15.78
CA ALA A 826 31.54 -43.83 16.64
C ALA A 826 32.76 -43.64 17.56
N ASP A 827 32.57 -43.95 18.84
CA ASP A 827 33.60 -43.86 19.88
C ASP A 827 34.80 -44.78 19.62
N ILE A 828 35.99 -44.26 19.91
CA ILE A 828 37.27 -44.91 19.74
C ILE A 828 37.90 -45.15 21.12
N ALA A 829 38.11 -46.43 21.44
CA ALA A 829 38.91 -46.79 22.60
C ALA A 829 40.40 -46.57 22.33
N VAL A 830 41.11 -46.01 23.31
CA VAL A 830 42.56 -45.77 23.29
C VAL A 830 43.21 -46.51 24.45
N ASN A 831 44.35 -47.14 24.20
CA ASN A 831 45.21 -47.72 25.23
C ASN A 831 46.59 -47.03 25.22
N ALA A 832 46.92 -46.34 26.32
CA ALA A 832 48.10 -45.49 26.50
C ALA A 832 48.78 -45.74 27.87
N PRO A 833 49.62 -46.78 28.00
CA PRO A 833 50.14 -47.23 29.30
C PRO A 833 51.32 -46.41 29.85
N ALA A 834 51.96 -45.54 29.06
CA ALA A 834 53.13 -44.76 29.46
C ALA A 834 53.20 -43.40 28.74
N LEU A 835 53.98 -42.46 29.29
CA LEU A 835 54.27 -41.17 28.64
C LEU A 835 54.98 -41.36 27.30
N LEU A 836 54.67 -40.48 26.34
CA LEU A 836 55.32 -40.41 25.04
C LEU A 836 56.35 -39.27 24.97
N ALA A 837 57.29 -39.36 24.03
CA ALA A 837 58.24 -38.29 23.74
C ALA A 837 57.60 -37.10 22.98
N GLY A 838 56.43 -37.30 22.38
CA GLY A 838 55.66 -36.33 21.62
C GLY A 838 54.23 -36.83 21.34
N PRO A 839 53.40 -36.06 20.62
CA PRO A 839 52.04 -36.49 20.27
C PRO A 839 52.05 -37.71 19.35
N ALA A 840 51.13 -38.65 19.59
CA ALA A 840 50.83 -39.73 18.65
C ALA A 840 49.76 -39.27 17.65
N THR A 841 49.90 -39.64 16.38
CA THR A 841 48.91 -39.38 15.32
C THR A 841 48.08 -40.64 15.09
N LEU A 842 46.77 -40.50 15.21
CA LEU A 842 45.81 -41.49 14.77
C LEU A 842 45.40 -41.21 13.33
N SER A 843 45.15 -42.25 12.53
CA SER A 843 44.60 -42.13 11.19
C SER A 843 43.37 -43.01 11.06
N ALA A 844 42.29 -42.44 10.51
CA ALA A 844 41.05 -43.14 10.19
C ALA A 844 40.85 -43.12 8.68
N SER A 845 40.47 -44.26 8.08
CA SER A 845 40.29 -44.38 6.63
C SER A 845 38.99 -45.09 6.25
N TYR A 846 38.27 -44.53 5.29
CA TYR A 846 37.04 -45.08 4.70
C TYR A 846 36.91 -44.61 3.24
N ASN A 847 36.52 -45.50 2.31
CA ASN A 847 36.39 -45.22 0.87
C ASN A 847 37.58 -44.49 0.20
N GLY A 848 38.79 -44.69 0.71
CA GLY A 848 40.01 -44.03 0.19
C GLY A 848 40.30 -42.67 0.81
N ASN A 849 39.35 -42.07 1.54
CA ASN A 849 39.56 -40.87 2.34
C ASN A 849 40.25 -41.22 3.65
N THR A 850 41.22 -40.42 4.07
CA THR A 850 41.95 -40.60 5.34
C THR A 850 41.99 -39.29 6.11
N VAL A 851 41.55 -39.33 7.37
CA VAL A 851 41.57 -38.19 8.29
C VAL A 851 42.50 -38.52 9.47
N THR A 852 43.02 -37.49 10.15
CA THR A 852 44.00 -37.67 11.23
C THR A 852 43.66 -36.88 12.48
N GLY A 853 43.91 -37.47 13.64
CA GLY A 853 43.77 -36.83 14.96
C GLY A 853 45.03 -37.03 15.80
N GLN A 854 45.18 -36.29 16.89
CA GLN A 854 46.33 -36.39 17.80
C GLN A 854 45.94 -36.87 19.20
N VAL A 855 46.78 -37.73 19.76
CA VAL A 855 46.71 -38.18 21.16
C VAL A 855 47.93 -37.67 21.91
N ILE A 856 47.70 -36.86 22.95
CA ILE A 856 48.74 -36.36 23.84
C ILE A 856 48.61 -37.07 25.18
N VAL A 857 49.60 -37.92 25.51
CA VAL A 857 49.62 -38.65 26.77
C VAL A 857 50.29 -37.80 27.87
N TYR A 858 49.63 -37.64 29.02
CA TYR A 858 50.11 -36.78 30.10
C TYR A 858 49.94 -37.40 31.50
N ASP A 859 50.67 -36.88 32.48
CA ASP A 859 50.58 -37.22 33.89
C ASP A 859 50.72 -35.97 34.80
N ASP A 860 50.79 -36.18 36.12
CA ASP A 860 50.97 -35.07 37.07
C ASP A 860 52.35 -34.41 36.99
N ALA A 861 53.38 -35.15 36.57
CA ALA A 861 54.75 -34.63 36.42
C ALA A 861 54.95 -33.84 35.11
N THR A 862 54.02 -33.97 34.16
CA THR A 862 54.07 -33.28 32.87
C THR A 862 54.03 -31.75 33.08
N PRO A 863 55.03 -30.98 32.58
CA PRO A 863 55.07 -29.54 32.74
C PRO A 863 53.85 -28.86 32.12
N ARG A 864 53.20 -27.97 32.89
CA ARG A 864 52.06 -27.17 32.45
C ARG A 864 52.50 -25.74 32.19
N ALA A 865 52.10 -25.20 31.04
CA ALA A 865 52.24 -23.81 30.67
C ALA A 865 50.86 -23.23 30.36
N VAL A 866 50.69 -21.92 30.54
CA VAL A 866 49.54 -21.20 29.99
C VAL A 866 49.77 -21.05 28.49
N THR A 867 48.82 -21.51 27.68
CA THR A 867 48.88 -21.41 26.22
C THR A 867 48.13 -20.20 25.71
N SER A 868 46.99 -19.87 26.32
CA SER A 868 46.24 -18.67 25.99
C SER A 868 45.43 -18.17 27.17
N VAL A 869 45.06 -16.89 27.09
CA VAL A 869 44.01 -16.26 27.89
C VAL A 869 43.15 -15.44 26.91
N ALA A 870 41.86 -15.37 27.15
CA ALA A 870 40.92 -14.58 26.36
C ALA A 870 39.91 -13.89 27.27
N VAL A 871 39.32 -12.80 26.80
CA VAL A 871 38.22 -12.08 27.46
C VAL A 871 37.16 -11.78 26.41
N THR A 872 35.89 -12.03 26.75
CA THR A 872 34.76 -11.82 25.84
C THR A 872 33.65 -11.04 26.55
N PRO A 873 33.22 -9.87 26.02
CA PRO A 873 33.86 -9.16 24.90
C PRO A 873 35.23 -8.58 25.28
N ALA A 874 36.11 -8.39 24.29
CA ALA A 874 37.44 -7.79 24.49
C ALA A 874 37.37 -6.26 24.69
N THR A 875 36.29 -5.64 24.21
CA THR A 875 35.95 -4.24 24.48
C THR A 875 34.86 -4.19 25.55
N LEU A 876 35.11 -3.45 26.63
CA LEU A 876 34.21 -3.28 27.75
C LEU A 876 33.89 -1.79 27.89
N ALA A 877 32.62 -1.45 28.08
CA ALA A 877 32.27 -0.09 28.50
C ALA A 877 32.74 0.16 29.94
N VAL A 878 32.98 1.42 30.31
CA VAL A 878 33.24 1.82 31.70
C VAL A 878 32.19 1.19 32.65
N GLY A 879 32.65 0.43 33.64
CA GLY A 879 31.78 -0.31 34.60
C GLY A 879 31.16 -1.62 34.09
N GLY A 880 31.34 -1.97 32.81
CA GLY A 880 30.88 -3.23 32.22
C GLY A 880 31.68 -4.47 32.65
N ALA A 881 31.19 -5.66 32.32
CA ALA A 881 31.81 -6.94 32.67
C ALA A 881 31.96 -7.88 31.47
N GLY A 882 32.99 -8.74 31.51
CA GLY A 882 33.28 -9.75 30.50
C GLY A 882 33.75 -11.07 31.13
N ALA A 883 33.56 -12.16 30.40
CA ALA A 883 34.01 -13.49 30.81
C ALA A 883 35.44 -13.74 30.33
N GLY A 884 36.32 -14.18 31.23
CA GLY A 884 37.69 -14.57 30.93
C GLY A 884 37.87 -16.08 30.89
N THR A 885 38.68 -16.59 29.96
CA THR A 885 39.10 -18.00 29.90
C THR A 885 40.61 -18.11 29.87
N VAL A 886 41.17 -19.13 30.50
CA VAL A 886 42.60 -19.47 30.46
C VAL A 886 42.78 -20.93 30.07
N ARG A 887 43.66 -21.20 29.09
CA ARG A 887 43.97 -22.55 28.61
C ARG A 887 45.38 -22.97 29.01
N LEU A 888 45.55 -24.25 29.35
CA LEU A 888 46.84 -24.87 29.65
C LEU A 888 47.37 -25.69 28.47
N SER A 889 48.67 -25.99 28.46
CA SER A 889 49.32 -26.84 27.45
C SER A 889 48.93 -28.32 27.54
N VAL A 890 48.56 -28.77 28.74
CA VAL A 890 48.01 -30.10 29.05
C VAL A 890 47.00 -29.94 30.19
N PRO A 891 46.03 -30.86 30.36
CA PRO A 891 45.02 -30.74 31.39
C PRO A 891 45.58 -30.59 32.81
N GLY A 892 44.83 -29.89 33.67
CA GLY A 892 45.18 -29.60 35.05
C GLY A 892 45.54 -30.87 35.84
N ALA A 893 46.53 -30.73 36.73
CA ALA A 893 46.99 -31.81 37.60
C ALA A 893 45.86 -32.34 38.49
N SER A 894 46.03 -33.55 39.04
CA SER A 894 45.04 -34.19 39.91
C SER A 894 44.58 -33.33 41.11
N ALA A 895 45.43 -32.43 41.60
CA ALA A 895 45.11 -31.47 42.67
C ALA A 895 44.53 -30.13 42.19
N GLY A 896 44.31 -29.97 40.88
CA GLY A 896 44.05 -28.69 40.22
C GLY A 896 45.33 -27.89 39.93
N THR A 897 45.27 -26.97 38.97
CA THR A 897 46.40 -26.10 38.58
C THR A 897 46.01 -24.63 38.73
N SER A 898 46.65 -23.93 39.66
CA SER A 898 46.36 -22.52 39.96
C SER A 898 47.13 -21.58 39.04
N VAL A 899 46.41 -20.77 38.26
CA VAL A 899 46.94 -19.72 37.38
C VAL A 899 46.64 -18.35 37.98
N ARG A 900 47.65 -17.48 38.09
CA ARG A 900 47.46 -16.10 38.57
C ARG A 900 46.97 -15.21 37.43
N ILE A 901 45.96 -14.39 37.68
CA ILE A 901 45.46 -13.39 36.72
C ILE A 901 45.74 -11.99 37.25
N SER A 902 46.16 -11.08 36.36
CA SER A 902 46.34 -9.65 36.65
C SER A 902 45.89 -8.80 35.47
N VAL A 903 45.60 -7.52 35.71
CA VAL A 903 45.28 -6.53 34.67
C VAL A 903 46.36 -5.45 34.63
N GLU A 904 46.80 -5.06 33.43
CA GLU A 904 47.82 -4.03 33.19
C GLU A 904 47.32 -3.01 32.16
N PRO A 905 47.34 -1.68 32.43
CA PRO A 905 47.79 -1.04 33.67
C PRO A 905 46.83 -1.29 34.85
N ALA A 906 47.38 -1.24 36.06
CA ALA A 906 46.59 -1.43 37.28
C ALA A 906 45.51 -0.34 37.39
N GLY A 907 44.26 -0.75 37.62
CA GLY A 907 43.10 0.16 37.68
C GLY A 907 42.27 0.21 36.39
N LEU A 908 42.77 -0.30 35.26
CA LEU A 908 42.00 -0.37 34.02
C LEU A 908 40.77 -1.29 34.13
N ALA A 909 40.93 -2.44 34.80
CA ALA A 909 39.86 -3.38 35.12
C ALA A 909 40.25 -4.20 36.36
N THR A 910 39.29 -4.92 36.93
CA THR A 910 39.49 -5.91 38.00
C THR A 910 39.20 -7.31 37.47
N ALA A 911 39.96 -8.31 37.93
CA ALA A 911 39.77 -9.70 37.55
C ALA A 911 39.97 -10.64 38.75
N THR A 912 39.44 -11.86 38.67
CA THR A 912 39.68 -12.89 39.70
C THR A 912 41.18 -13.21 39.81
N ALA A 913 41.82 -12.84 40.92
CA ALA A 913 43.29 -12.87 41.04
C ALA A 913 43.95 -14.25 40.86
N THR A 914 43.20 -15.35 41.05
CA THR A 914 43.69 -16.71 40.83
C THR A 914 42.55 -17.60 40.34
N VAL A 915 42.83 -18.36 39.28
CA VAL A 915 41.90 -19.30 38.64
C VAL A 915 42.46 -20.71 38.82
N VAL A 916 41.64 -21.64 39.26
CA VAL A 916 42.01 -23.05 39.37
C VAL A 916 41.47 -23.80 38.16
N VAL A 917 42.36 -24.27 37.30
CA VAL A 917 42.02 -25.23 36.25
C VAL A 917 41.88 -26.59 36.90
N ALA A 918 40.68 -27.17 36.84
CA ALA A 918 40.36 -28.42 37.53
C ALA A 918 41.17 -29.62 36.99
N ALA A 919 41.25 -30.69 37.80
CA ALA A 919 41.88 -31.92 37.38
C ALA A 919 41.23 -32.47 36.10
N GLY A 920 42.04 -32.77 35.08
CA GLY A 920 41.55 -33.28 33.80
C GLY A 920 40.91 -32.23 32.87
N ALA A 921 40.71 -30.98 33.33
CA ALA A 921 40.27 -29.88 32.48
C ALA A 921 41.47 -29.17 31.85
N ILE A 922 41.37 -28.76 30.58
CA ILE A 922 42.41 -27.95 29.93
C ILE A 922 42.18 -26.44 30.06
N GLU A 923 41.00 -26.04 30.54
CA GLU A 923 40.60 -24.63 30.67
C GLU A 923 40.03 -24.31 32.05
N GLY A 924 40.15 -23.04 32.43
CA GLY A 924 39.45 -22.45 33.57
C GLY A 924 38.86 -21.10 33.20
N THR A 925 37.74 -20.74 33.82
CA THR A 925 37.01 -19.49 33.56
C THR A 925 37.11 -18.52 34.74
N PHE A 926 37.02 -17.22 34.47
CA PHE A 926 37.02 -16.15 35.47
C PHE A 926 36.23 -14.93 34.98
N GLN A 927 36.06 -13.93 35.86
CA GLN A 927 35.34 -12.70 35.54
C GLN A 927 36.30 -11.51 35.46
N VAL A 928 36.00 -10.57 34.56
CA VAL A 928 36.70 -9.30 34.37
C VAL A 928 35.67 -8.17 34.42
N THR A 929 35.94 -7.10 35.16
CA THR A 929 35.06 -5.93 35.29
C THR A 929 35.84 -4.65 35.02
N ALA A 930 35.40 -3.85 34.06
CA ALA A 930 36.05 -2.62 33.64
C ALA A 930 36.09 -1.57 34.76
N GLY A 931 37.18 -0.80 34.79
CA GLY A 931 37.38 0.33 35.69
C GLY A 931 36.60 1.58 35.26
N ALA A 932 36.78 2.65 36.02
CA ALA A 932 36.06 3.92 35.86
C ALA A 932 36.67 4.86 34.80
N THR A 933 37.64 4.40 34.01
CA THR A 933 38.41 5.26 33.10
C THR A 933 38.68 4.52 31.79
N PRO A 934 38.37 5.12 30.63
CA PRO A 934 38.69 4.54 29.34
C PRO A 934 40.20 4.33 29.17
N GLY A 935 40.58 3.30 28.41
CA GLY A 935 41.96 2.99 28.10
C GLY A 935 42.17 1.59 27.53
N ALA A 936 43.33 1.38 26.92
CA ALA A 936 43.77 0.08 26.44
C ALA A 936 44.64 -0.64 27.49
N GLY A 937 44.56 -1.97 27.54
CA GLY A 937 45.45 -2.77 28.38
C GLY A 937 45.32 -4.26 28.14
N TYR A 938 45.77 -5.05 29.11
CA TYR A 938 45.88 -6.49 28.99
C TYR A 938 45.41 -7.21 30.25
N VAL A 939 44.70 -8.32 30.07
CA VAL A 939 44.55 -9.35 31.09
C VAL A 939 45.66 -10.37 30.91
N VAL A 940 46.48 -10.56 31.94
CA VAL A 940 47.67 -11.40 31.91
C VAL A 940 47.47 -12.62 32.82
N ALA A 941 47.56 -13.81 32.25
CA ALA A 941 47.57 -15.08 32.97
C ALA A 941 49.00 -15.59 33.14
N ARG A 942 49.39 -15.99 34.37
CA ARG A 942 50.74 -16.46 34.69
C ARG A 942 50.73 -17.77 35.48
N LEU A 943 51.52 -18.75 35.02
CA LEU A 943 51.83 -20.01 35.70
C LEU A 943 53.35 -20.21 35.71
N GLY A 944 53.99 -20.02 36.87
CA GLY A 944 55.46 -20.03 36.96
C GLY A 944 56.09 -18.95 36.07
N THR A 945 56.92 -19.36 35.11
CA THR A 945 57.52 -18.47 34.10
C THR A 945 56.68 -18.35 32.82
N SER A 946 55.62 -19.14 32.67
CA SER A 946 54.74 -19.10 31.49
C SER A 946 53.69 -18.00 31.65
N THR A 947 53.52 -17.20 30.61
CA THR A 947 52.60 -16.06 30.60
C THR A 947 51.84 -16.00 29.28
N ALA A 948 50.55 -15.68 29.34
CA ALA A 948 49.73 -15.30 28.18
C ALA A 948 48.98 -14.00 28.50
N SER A 949 48.68 -13.20 27.48
CA SER A 949 47.97 -11.92 27.63
C SER A 949 46.87 -11.78 26.59
N ALA A 950 45.70 -11.29 27.01
CA ALA A 950 44.61 -10.87 26.14
C ALA A 950 44.50 -9.35 26.19
N ALA A 951 44.46 -8.70 25.03
CA ALA A 951 44.16 -7.28 24.97
C ALA A 951 42.72 -7.03 25.40
N ILE A 952 42.51 -5.98 26.18
CA ILE A 952 41.20 -5.45 26.50
C ILE A 952 41.19 -3.94 26.22
N GLN A 953 40.05 -3.45 25.78
CA GLN A 953 39.79 -2.02 25.62
C GLN A 953 38.67 -1.63 26.56
N VAL A 954 38.91 -0.66 27.43
CA VAL A 954 37.82 0.04 28.14
C VAL A 954 37.50 1.27 27.32
N VAL A 955 36.30 1.33 26.75
CA VAL A 955 35.83 2.51 26.02
C VAL A 955 34.91 3.32 26.90
N ASP A 956 34.90 4.64 26.68
CA ASP A 956 33.83 5.46 27.22
C ASP A 956 32.52 4.96 26.59
N ALA A 957 31.43 4.97 27.34
CA ALA A 957 30.18 4.41 26.82
C ALA A 957 29.56 5.28 25.73
N GLY A 958 30.05 6.52 25.55
CA GLY A 958 29.41 7.56 24.77
C GLY A 958 27.94 7.76 25.15
N SER A 959 27.25 8.69 24.52
CA SER A 959 25.79 8.67 24.56
C SER A 959 25.29 7.59 23.60
N ALA A 960 24.16 6.95 23.92
CA ALA A 960 23.53 5.99 23.01
C ALA A 960 22.90 6.66 21.78
N LEU A 961 22.71 7.98 21.82
CA LEU A 961 22.05 8.80 20.82
C LEU A 961 23.07 9.80 20.27
N MET A 962 23.34 9.80 18.96
CA MET A 962 24.36 10.65 18.35
C MET A 962 23.90 11.22 17.01
N ILE A 963 24.61 12.25 16.53
CA ILE A 963 24.48 12.81 15.19
C ILE A 963 25.20 11.85 14.23
N ASN A 964 24.53 11.45 13.15
CA ASN A 964 25.00 10.38 12.28
C ASN A 964 25.28 10.82 10.84
N GLU A 965 24.50 11.77 10.31
CA GLU A 965 24.64 12.30 8.95
C GLU A 965 24.16 13.76 8.91
N ILE A 966 24.80 14.59 8.08
CA ILE A 966 24.40 15.98 7.84
C ILE A 966 24.69 16.40 6.39
N ASP A 967 23.71 17.01 5.74
CA ASP A 967 23.85 17.73 4.47
C ASP A 967 23.48 19.20 4.75
N TYR A 968 24.48 20.07 4.68
CA TYR A 968 24.37 21.49 5.06
C TYR A 968 24.78 22.46 3.94
N ASP A 969 25.21 21.97 2.79
CA ASP A 969 25.64 22.80 1.67
C ASP A 969 25.24 22.11 0.37
N GLN A 970 24.27 22.66 -0.37
CA GLN A 970 23.77 22.08 -1.62
C GLN A 970 24.09 22.97 -2.84
N PRO A 971 24.13 22.42 -4.07
CA PRO A 971 24.39 23.21 -5.25
C PRO A 971 23.14 24.02 -5.58
N GLY A 972 23.16 25.33 -5.29
CA GLY A 972 22.08 26.24 -5.64
C GLY A 972 21.29 26.69 -4.42
N THR A 973 20.00 26.33 -4.36
CA THR A 973 19.14 26.59 -3.20
C THR A 973 19.15 25.39 -2.28
N ASP A 974 19.40 25.64 -0.99
CA ASP A 974 19.43 24.65 0.08
C ASP A 974 18.00 24.18 0.42
N ALA A 975 17.50 23.26 -0.42
CA ALA A 975 16.10 22.80 -0.41
C ALA A 975 15.96 21.37 0.14
N ALA A 976 17.06 20.66 0.35
CA ALA A 976 17.10 19.31 0.89
C ALA A 976 18.16 19.14 2.00
N GLU A 977 18.46 20.18 2.79
CA GLU A 977 19.38 20.08 3.92
C GLU A 977 18.80 19.16 5.00
N PHE A 978 19.66 18.44 5.73
CA PHE A 978 19.23 17.66 6.89
C PHE A 978 20.31 17.40 7.94
N VAL A 979 19.86 17.05 9.15
CA VAL A 979 20.63 16.46 10.24
C VAL A 979 19.95 15.15 10.66
N GLU A 980 20.70 14.07 10.70
CA GLU A 980 20.24 12.76 11.15
C GLU A 980 20.77 12.42 12.54
N ILE A 981 19.89 11.88 13.39
CA ILE A 981 20.17 11.34 14.71
C ILE A 981 19.95 9.83 14.70
N TYR A 982 20.90 9.06 15.24
CA TYR A 982 20.84 7.61 15.32
C TYR A 982 20.98 7.10 16.77
N ASN A 983 20.19 6.09 17.13
CA ASN A 983 20.31 5.40 18.41
C ASN A 983 21.16 4.11 18.26
N ARG A 984 22.44 4.17 18.62
CA ARG A 984 23.33 2.99 18.67
C ARG A 984 23.15 2.12 19.91
N GLY A 985 22.30 2.53 20.84
CA GLY A 985 22.00 1.76 22.05
C GLY A 985 21.29 0.44 21.73
N GLY A 986 21.50 -0.57 22.58
CA GLY A 986 20.81 -1.87 22.46
C GLY A 986 19.33 -1.85 22.88
N THR A 987 18.78 -0.69 23.24
CA THR A 987 17.38 -0.49 23.66
C THR A 987 16.82 0.82 23.11
N ALA A 988 15.49 0.96 23.09
CA ALA A 988 14.86 2.23 22.75
C ALA A 988 15.30 3.37 23.69
N TYR A 989 15.49 4.56 23.13
CA TYR A 989 15.91 5.77 23.83
C TYR A 989 14.71 6.71 23.99
N ASP A 990 14.47 7.22 25.20
CA ASP A 990 13.45 8.24 25.46
C ASP A 990 14.01 9.63 25.12
N LEU A 991 13.39 10.31 24.15
CA LEU A 991 13.84 11.61 23.67
C LEU A 991 13.33 12.77 24.53
N THR A 992 12.57 12.48 25.59
CA THR A 992 12.08 13.50 26.52
C THR A 992 13.24 14.28 27.14
N GLY A 993 13.29 15.58 26.87
CA GLY A 993 14.35 16.45 27.37
C GLY A 993 15.62 16.47 26.49
N VAL A 994 15.60 15.86 25.31
CA VAL A 994 16.69 15.95 24.33
C VAL A 994 16.39 17.06 23.30
N ALA A 995 17.40 17.76 22.81
CA ALA A 995 17.25 18.72 21.71
C ALA A 995 18.46 18.73 20.77
N VAL A 996 18.21 19.02 19.49
CA VAL A 996 19.26 19.38 18.52
C VAL A 996 19.41 20.90 18.51
N VAL A 997 20.64 21.37 18.60
CA VAL A 997 20.99 22.79 18.71
C VAL A 997 21.96 23.15 17.59
N MET A 998 21.61 24.18 16.83
CA MET A 998 22.43 24.71 15.75
C MET A 998 23.22 25.92 16.25
N VAL A 999 24.52 25.96 15.95
CA VAL A 999 25.46 26.94 16.47
C VAL A 999 26.18 27.64 15.34
N ASN A 1000 26.12 28.96 15.36
CA ASN A 1000 26.82 29.81 14.42
C ASN A 1000 28.27 29.97 14.90
N GLY A 1001 29.26 29.57 14.10
CA GLY A 1001 30.67 29.65 14.48
C GLY A 1001 31.25 31.07 14.40
N ASN A 1002 30.56 32.02 13.79
CA ASN A 1002 30.83 33.46 13.94
C ASN A 1002 30.28 33.99 15.28
N GLY A 1003 31.00 33.66 16.35
CA GLY A 1003 30.72 34.10 17.73
C GLY A 1003 30.24 32.98 18.65
N GLY A 1004 29.99 31.78 18.12
CA GLY A 1004 29.63 30.58 18.89
C GLY A 1004 28.23 30.66 19.50
N ALA A 1005 27.31 31.39 18.89
CA ALA A 1005 25.96 31.58 19.41
C ALA A 1005 24.99 30.55 18.83
N GLU A 1006 24.13 30.00 19.68
CA GLU A 1006 22.98 29.21 19.26
C GLU A 1006 22.01 30.05 18.40
N TYR A 1007 21.61 29.53 17.23
CA TYR A 1007 20.63 30.16 16.34
C TYR A 1007 19.38 29.32 16.08
N GLY A 1008 19.43 28.02 16.36
CA GLY A 1008 18.31 27.09 16.20
C GLY A 1008 18.29 26.07 17.33
N ARG A 1009 17.09 25.70 17.77
CA ARG A 1009 16.87 24.64 18.75
C ARG A 1009 15.60 23.87 18.42
N TYR A 1010 15.74 22.56 18.30
CA TYR A 1010 14.66 21.65 17.96
C TYR A 1010 14.55 20.60 19.07
N PRO A 1011 13.57 20.76 19.98
CA PRO A 1011 13.28 19.74 20.99
C PRO A 1011 12.85 18.44 20.31
N LEU A 1012 13.43 17.33 20.76
CA LEU A 1012 13.03 16.00 20.33
C LEU A 1012 11.92 15.47 21.26
N SER A 1013 11.11 14.55 20.76
CA SER A 1013 10.03 13.93 21.53
C SER A 1013 9.78 12.49 21.08
N GLY A 1014 9.09 11.72 21.92
CA GLY A 1014 8.83 10.30 21.65
C GLY A 1014 9.99 9.40 22.03
N THR A 1015 10.03 8.21 21.44
CA THR A 1015 11.08 7.21 21.68
C THR A 1015 11.73 6.79 20.36
N LEU A 1016 13.05 6.71 20.32
CA LEU A 1016 13.79 6.20 19.18
C LEU A 1016 14.22 4.76 19.43
N ALA A 1017 13.79 3.81 18.60
CA ALA A 1017 14.13 2.39 18.77
C ALA A 1017 15.65 2.14 18.73
N ALA A 1018 16.11 1.00 19.26
CA ALA A 1018 17.49 0.56 19.08
C ALA A 1018 17.80 0.39 17.58
N GLY A 1019 18.83 1.04 17.08
CA GLY A 1019 19.14 1.10 15.65
C GLY A 1019 18.19 1.97 14.83
N GLY A 1020 17.35 2.80 15.47
CA GLY A 1020 16.42 3.70 14.79
C GLY A 1020 17.04 5.04 14.41
N TYR A 1021 16.45 5.69 13.40
CA TYR A 1021 16.84 6.98 12.85
C TYR A 1021 15.77 8.05 13.07
N LEU A 1022 16.19 9.30 13.27
CA LEU A 1022 15.36 10.50 13.29
C LEU A 1022 16.04 11.57 12.44
N VAL A 1023 15.32 12.17 11.51
CA VAL A 1023 15.86 13.16 10.58
C VAL A 1023 15.22 14.52 10.82
N LEU A 1024 16.02 15.57 10.89
CA LEU A 1024 15.59 16.96 10.85
C LEU A 1024 15.99 17.52 9.49
N GLY A 1025 15.05 17.83 8.59
CA GLY A 1025 15.43 18.26 7.23
C GLY A 1025 14.40 19.14 6.53
N ASN A 1026 14.78 19.72 5.39
CA ASN A 1026 13.86 20.46 4.54
C ASN A 1026 12.82 19.54 3.87
N THR A 1027 11.77 20.12 3.30
CA THR A 1027 10.72 19.36 2.59
C THR A 1027 11.21 18.60 1.36
N GLY A 1028 12.38 18.94 0.80
CA GLY A 1028 13.01 18.18 -0.28
C GLY A 1028 13.68 16.88 0.14
N VAL A 1029 13.79 16.60 1.45
CA VAL A 1029 14.44 15.38 1.99
C VAL A 1029 13.42 14.25 2.04
N THR A 1030 13.73 13.13 1.38
CA THR A 1030 12.89 11.92 1.41
C THR A 1030 13.47 10.91 2.39
N VAL A 1031 12.65 10.38 3.31
CA VAL A 1031 13.05 9.35 4.28
C VAL A 1031 12.18 8.09 4.17
N PRO A 1032 12.69 6.90 4.56
CA PRO A 1032 11.88 5.67 4.62
C PRO A 1032 10.65 5.80 5.53
N SER A 1033 9.57 5.07 5.18
CA SER A 1033 8.35 5.02 5.98
C SER A 1033 8.65 4.53 7.41
N GLY A 1034 8.13 5.25 8.41
CA GLY A 1034 8.34 4.97 9.84
C GLY A 1034 9.54 5.66 10.48
N VAL A 1035 10.34 6.42 9.72
CA VAL A 1035 11.40 7.29 10.26
C VAL A 1035 10.77 8.59 10.77
N THR A 1036 11.12 9.01 11.98
CA THR A 1036 10.65 10.28 12.55
C THR A 1036 11.31 11.44 11.80
N PHE A 1037 10.49 12.34 11.23
CA PHE A 1037 10.96 13.50 10.48
C PHE A 1037 10.54 14.82 11.15
N ILE A 1038 11.46 15.78 11.28
CA ILE A 1038 11.20 17.13 11.81
C ILE A 1038 11.57 18.14 10.73
N THR A 1039 10.62 18.96 10.30
CA THR A 1039 10.85 19.92 9.22
C THR A 1039 11.74 21.08 9.67
N LEU A 1040 12.83 21.32 8.94
CA LEU A 1040 13.66 22.52 9.02
C LEU A 1040 13.16 23.59 8.03
N PRO A 1041 13.22 24.88 8.38
CA PRO A 1041 12.93 25.95 7.44
C PRO A 1041 13.93 25.94 6.27
N ALA A 1042 13.55 26.48 5.10
CA ALA A 1042 14.46 26.60 3.96
C ALA A 1042 15.70 27.43 4.31
N ASN A 1043 16.90 26.96 3.94
CA ASN A 1043 18.20 27.47 4.42
C ASN A 1043 18.27 27.41 5.97
N GLY A 1044 17.94 26.24 6.49
CA GLY A 1044 17.76 26.00 7.91
C GLY A 1044 19.07 25.67 8.61
N LEU A 1045 20.05 25.17 7.87
CA LEU A 1045 21.43 25.02 8.30
C LEU A 1045 22.26 26.18 7.73
N GLN A 1046 23.39 26.46 8.37
CA GLN A 1046 24.31 27.50 7.92
C GLN A 1046 25.56 26.82 7.38
N ASN A 1047 26.01 27.20 6.19
CA ASN A 1047 27.22 26.69 5.53
C ASN A 1047 28.46 27.56 5.78
N GLY A 1048 28.57 28.18 6.96
CA GLY A 1048 29.71 29.01 7.32
C GLY A 1048 30.92 28.18 7.79
N ALA A 1049 32.12 28.65 7.46
CA ALA A 1049 33.38 28.10 7.96
C ALA A 1049 33.88 28.83 9.23
N PRO A 1050 33.69 28.33 10.46
CA PRO A 1050 32.94 27.12 10.84
C PRO A 1050 31.50 27.40 11.28
N ASP A 1051 30.67 26.36 11.29
CA ASP A 1051 29.36 26.25 11.93
C ASP A 1051 29.25 24.85 12.57
N GLY A 1052 28.20 24.59 13.35
CA GLY A 1052 28.10 23.30 14.04
C GLY A 1052 26.74 22.95 14.63
N ILE A 1053 26.62 21.68 15.01
CA ILE A 1053 25.44 21.07 15.64
C ILE A 1053 25.84 20.47 16.98
N ALA A 1054 24.96 20.59 17.97
CA ALA A 1054 25.07 19.92 19.25
C ALA A 1054 23.76 19.18 19.56
N LEU A 1055 23.86 17.91 19.93
CA LEU A 1055 22.79 17.16 20.54
C LEU A 1055 22.91 17.29 22.06
N VAL A 1056 21.86 17.73 22.75
CA VAL A 1056 21.95 18.09 24.18
C VAL A 1056 20.85 17.43 25.00
N ASP A 1057 21.19 17.08 26.23
CA ASP A 1057 20.24 16.73 27.28
C ASP A 1057 19.95 17.99 28.11
N THR A 1058 18.74 18.50 27.94
CA THR A 1058 18.26 19.73 28.57
C THR A 1058 17.94 19.56 30.06
N ALA A 1059 17.72 18.33 30.53
CA ALA A 1059 17.45 18.05 31.94
C ALA A 1059 18.76 18.02 32.75
N SER A 1060 19.80 17.40 32.20
CA SER A 1060 21.13 17.33 32.83
C SER A 1060 22.01 18.54 32.53
N GLY A 1061 21.71 19.28 31.45
CA GLY A 1061 22.50 20.41 30.99
C GLY A 1061 23.84 19.99 30.37
N THR A 1062 23.88 18.84 29.70
CA THR A 1062 25.09 18.29 29.05
C THR A 1062 24.92 18.15 27.55
N VAL A 1063 26.04 18.19 26.83
CA VAL A 1063 26.11 17.77 25.42
C VAL A 1063 26.22 16.25 25.37
N LEU A 1064 25.41 15.63 24.51
CA LEU A 1064 25.40 14.20 24.23
C LEU A 1064 26.31 13.81 23.07
N ASP A 1065 26.34 14.65 22.03
CA ASP A 1065 27.15 14.51 20.81
C ASP A 1065 27.27 15.90 20.13
N ALA A 1066 28.33 16.16 19.39
CA ALA A 1066 28.51 17.41 18.67
C ALA A 1066 29.36 17.27 17.40
N LEU A 1067 29.03 18.09 16.41
CA LEU A 1067 29.82 18.25 15.20
C LEU A 1067 30.08 19.73 14.94
N SER A 1068 31.36 20.08 14.77
CA SER A 1068 31.80 21.34 14.18
C SER A 1068 32.33 21.04 12.77
N TYR A 1069 31.74 21.64 11.74
CA TYR A 1069 32.14 21.45 10.35
C TYR A 1069 32.82 22.72 9.79
N GLU A 1070 33.62 22.52 8.74
CA GLU A 1070 34.43 23.56 8.07
C GLU A 1070 35.39 24.35 8.99
N GLY A 1071 35.69 23.83 10.17
CA GLY A 1071 36.62 24.41 11.13
C GLY A 1071 36.23 24.04 12.57
N ALA A 1072 36.85 24.72 13.54
CA ALA A 1072 36.78 24.34 14.95
C ALA A 1072 36.03 25.37 15.82
N ILE A 1073 34.84 25.01 16.31
CA ILE A 1073 34.10 25.76 17.33
C ILE A 1073 34.46 25.21 18.71
N THR A 1074 35.47 25.81 19.34
CA THR A 1074 35.96 25.40 20.67
C THR A 1074 35.29 26.12 21.85
N THR A 1075 34.51 27.18 21.56
CA THR A 1075 33.81 27.99 22.56
C THR A 1075 32.45 28.45 22.06
N ALA A 1076 31.45 27.59 22.19
CA ALA A 1076 30.03 27.88 21.94
C ALA A 1076 29.30 28.26 23.25
N THR A 1077 28.25 29.06 23.12
CA THR A 1077 27.31 29.40 24.18
C THR A 1077 25.96 28.76 23.87
N ILE A 1078 25.66 27.64 24.54
CA ILE A 1078 24.40 26.91 24.39
C ILE A 1078 23.49 27.19 25.58
N MET A 1079 22.24 27.56 25.31
CA MET A 1079 21.27 27.85 26.36
C MET A 1079 21.03 26.61 27.23
N GLY A 1080 21.14 26.78 28.56
CA GLY A 1080 20.94 25.70 29.53
C GLY A 1080 22.19 24.90 29.90
N ILE A 1081 23.31 25.10 29.21
CA ILE A 1081 24.60 24.47 29.53
C ILE A 1081 25.52 25.49 30.21
N SER A 1082 26.12 25.10 31.35
CA SER A 1082 26.97 26.02 32.12
C SER A 1082 28.39 26.10 31.56
N GLY A 1083 28.79 27.29 31.09
CA GLY A 1083 30.14 27.56 30.60
C GLY A 1083 30.28 27.39 29.08
N PRO A 1084 31.47 27.68 28.52
CA PRO A 1084 31.72 27.49 27.09
C PRO A 1084 31.69 26.00 26.74
N VAL A 1085 31.01 25.68 25.64
CA VAL A 1085 30.90 24.32 25.08
C VAL A 1085 31.89 24.16 23.93
N ASN A 1086 32.60 23.04 23.89
CA ASN A 1086 33.44 22.66 22.76
C ASN A 1086 32.63 21.73 21.85
N LEU A 1087 32.45 22.09 20.57
CA LEU A 1087 31.76 21.25 19.57
C LEU A 1087 32.73 20.37 18.77
N VAL A 1088 34.03 20.45 19.07
CA VAL A 1088 35.03 19.57 18.49
C VAL A 1088 35.22 18.35 19.38
N GLU A 1089 34.72 17.21 18.91
CA GLU A 1089 35.03 15.89 19.44
C GLU A 1089 36.45 15.52 19.04
N GLY A 1090 37.36 15.42 20.02
CA GLY A 1090 38.76 15.08 19.77
C GLY A 1090 39.47 16.05 18.81
N THR A 1091 39.63 15.63 17.55
CA THR A 1091 40.18 16.44 16.45
C THR A 1091 39.06 16.86 15.51
N ALA A 1092 39.05 18.14 15.09
CA ALA A 1092 38.03 18.64 14.16
C ALA A 1092 38.05 17.86 12.84
N ALA A 1093 36.86 17.58 12.31
CA ALA A 1093 36.69 16.86 11.04
C ALA A 1093 37.43 17.57 9.91
N THR A 1094 38.21 16.81 9.13
CA THR A 1094 38.82 17.32 7.89
C THR A 1094 37.92 17.14 6.67
N ALA A 1095 36.91 16.26 6.76
CA ALA A 1095 35.88 16.12 5.76
C ALA A 1095 34.98 17.38 5.74
N VAL A 1096 34.62 17.81 4.54
CA VAL A 1096 33.71 18.93 4.27
C VAL A 1096 32.68 18.48 3.24
N ASP A 1097 31.52 19.11 3.25
CA ASP A 1097 30.48 18.91 2.24
C ASP A 1097 30.70 19.94 1.12
N PRO A 1098 31.08 19.53 -0.10
CA PRO A 1098 31.42 20.47 -1.17
C PRO A 1098 30.20 20.85 -2.04
N GLY A 1099 28.98 20.53 -1.62
CA GLY A 1099 27.77 20.73 -2.41
C GLY A 1099 27.15 19.43 -2.94
N ALA A 1100 27.90 18.34 -3.08
CA ALA A 1100 27.43 17.13 -3.77
C ALA A 1100 27.66 15.89 -2.91
N GLY A 1101 26.93 15.81 -1.79
CA GLY A 1101 27.02 14.71 -0.84
C GLY A 1101 26.47 15.09 0.52
N SER A 1102 26.92 14.38 1.55
CA SER A 1102 26.66 14.66 2.96
C SER A 1102 27.89 14.31 3.79
N LEU A 1103 28.09 14.95 4.93
CA LEU A 1103 29.00 14.44 5.95
C LEU A 1103 28.31 13.34 6.74
N ALA A 1104 28.93 12.16 6.77
CA ALA A 1104 28.37 10.97 7.40
C ALA A 1104 29.39 10.28 8.30
N ARG A 1105 28.92 9.65 9.39
CA ARG A 1105 29.73 8.71 10.17
C ARG A 1105 29.89 7.42 9.38
N LEU A 1106 31.13 7.08 9.00
CA LEU A 1106 31.44 5.92 8.14
C LEU A 1106 32.50 5.01 8.80
N PRO A 1107 32.12 3.82 9.31
CA PRO A 1107 30.83 3.13 9.15
C PRO A 1107 29.69 3.73 10.00
N ASN A 1108 28.44 3.48 9.58
CA ASN A 1108 27.22 3.95 10.23
C ASN A 1108 27.24 3.76 11.76
N GLY A 1109 26.94 4.82 12.49
CA GLY A 1109 26.91 4.84 13.95
C GLY A 1109 28.25 4.60 14.66
N SER A 1110 29.37 4.80 13.97
CA SER A 1110 30.70 4.80 14.57
C SER A 1110 30.99 6.17 15.20
N ASP A 1111 31.20 6.17 16.50
CA ASP A 1111 31.58 7.37 17.23
C ASP A 1111 32.68 7.04 18.26
N THR A 1112 33.87 7.60 18.01
CA THR A 1112 35.09 7.42 18.78
C THR A 1112 35.42 8.64 19.64
N ASP A 1113 34.49 9.58 19.79
CA ASP A 1113 34.68 10.93 20.32
C ASP A 1113 35.81 11.69 19.57
N ASN A 1114 35.97 11.44 18.27
CA ASN A 1114 37.00 12.07 17.44
C ASN A 1114 36.50 12.34 16.02
N ALA A 1115 36.10 13.58 15.75
CA ALA A 1115 35.39 13.93 14.53
C ALA A 1115 36.19 13.65 13.25
N ASP A 1116 37.52 13.79 13.28
CA ASP A 1116 38.41 13.46 12.14
C ASP A 1116 38.51 11.96 11.83
N GLN A 1117 38.17 11.09 12.78
CA GLN A 1117 38.14 9.64 12.57
C GLN A 1117 36.75 9.14 12.19
N ASP A 1118 35.73 9.82 12.67
CA ASP A 1118 34.35 9.35 12.57
C ASP A 1118 33.66 9.85 11.30
N TRP A 1119 33.95 11.08 10.85
CA TRP A 1119 33.23 11.73 9.75
C TRP A 1119 33.98 11.66 8.42
N ALA A 1120 33.25 11.29 7.37
CA ALA A 1120 33.73 11.32 5.99
C ALA A 1120 32.61 11.82 5.06
N LEU A 1121 33.00 12.27 3.86
CA LEU A 1121 32.04 12.66 2.82
C LEU A 1121 31.42 11.40 2.22
N SER A 1122 30.10 11.28 2.28
CA SER A 1122 29.32 10.33 1.49
C SER A 1122 28.87 11.00 0.20
N ALA A 1123 29.01 10.28 -0.92
CA ALA A 1123 28.48 10.73 -2.20
C ALA A 1123 26.98 10.44 -2.39
N ASN A 1124 26.38 9.63 -1.51
CA ASN A 1124 24.99 9.19 -1.60
C ASN A 1124 24.30 9.42 -0.24
N PRO A 1125 23.68 10.58 -0.03
CA PRO A 1125 23.00 10.85 1.23
C PRO A 1125 21.93 9.81 1.56
N THR A 1126 21.87 9.35 2.80
CA THR A 1126 20.99 8.25 3.26
C THR A 1126 20.07 8.64 4.41
N PRO A 1127 19.32 9.76 4.32
CA PRO A 1127 18.49 10.23 5.43
C PRO A 1127 17.45 9.16 5.84
N GLY A 1128 17.52 8.73 7.10
CA GLY A 1128 16.66 7.72 7.69
C GLY A 1128 17.13 6.28 7.48
N ALA A 1129 18.35 6.06 6.98
CA ALA A 1129 18.91 4.74 6.68
C ALA A 1129 20.40 4.65 7.07
N ALA A 1130 20.98 3.45 6.97
CA ALA A 1130 22.38 3.26 7.34
C ALA A 1130 23.33 3.94 6.35
N ASN A 1131 24.23 4.78 6.87
CA ASN A 1131 25.25 5.49 6.09
C ASN A 1131 26.05 4.56 5.19
N VAL A 1132 26.20 4.95 3.93
CA VAL A 1132 27.06 4.30 2.92
C VAL A 1132 28.16 5.25 2.45
N PRO A 1133 29.36 4.73 2.08
CA PRO A 1133 30.46 5.55 1.57
C PRO A 1133 30.20 6.28 0.25
#